data_AF-A0AAP2DSD1-F1
#
_entry.id   AF-A0AAP2DSD1-F1
#
_cell.length_a   1.000
_cell.length_b   1.000
_cell.length_c   1.000
_cell.angle_alpha   90.00
_cell.angle_beta   90.00
_cell.angle_gamma   90.00
#
_symmetry.space_group_name_H-M   'P 1'
#
loop_
_entity.id
_entity.type
_entity.pdbx_description
1 polymer ?
#
loop_
_entity_poly.entity_id
_entity_poly.type
_entity_poly.pdbx_seq_one_letter_code
_entity_poly.pdbx_strand_id
1 'polypeptide(L)'
;MIFFTKRISVDGQLKRVGTSSLSMYCGVFCRVLKLGIITSMLFLTGVMYGQTHVSSLVHGTGGAMLIDASSVFVSGDYAYVAGYNSNALEIVDISDPSLPVHKSSLKHGTGGALLVAPSSIFVSGNYAYITSLGSNALEIVDISDPSAPVHKGSLEHDISGYGALLTTPMSVYVSGNYAYVASYSNDALEIVDISNPAAPVHKGRLIHGTGGALLNDLQSVYVSGNYAYVASFGSDALEVVDISNPAAPVHKGSLTHGSGGAMLDGPISVSVSGNYAYVASYNSYVLEIVDISNPAAPVHKGSVAHGSGGAMLDGAVSVSVSGNYAYVAGYNSDVLEIVDISNPAAPAHKGSVADGAGGALLDAARFVFISGTYAYIAVQGYDALEIVNISNPSSPAHVGNIINGAGKPLLAGAQSVYVSGSYAYVASAGINAFEVVDISNPAIPVHKGSLTNGTNGALLNSPQSVFVSGNYAYVTSIGDKALEIIDISNPAAPVHKGSLTHGTGGALLDYPQSVYVSGNYAYVASYSSDALEIIDISNPAAPVHKGSLKDGMGGALLSRPWSVYVSGNYAYVASTLSNALEIVDISNPALPVHKGSLASGTGGALLQTPTSVFVSGSHAYVTSAESDALEIIDISNPSAPVYKGNLKHGTDGALLDLPYSVAVSRDYAFVVSRDKNTLELIDISNPSAPVHVGSLIQGSGGALLDGPSFVFASGDYAYVVSRFSGALEIFHAAKQDQTIDFDAIASKTYGAASFQLNATASSGLVVAYKSSNTAVATISGSTVTVVGVGTTTITASQAGNPHYYAATSVSHTFTVNKAALTAKADDKTRPYGSDNPALTISYSGFVNGDDASDITVPVASTTATSSSSPGAYAIVPTGGSADNYAIAYTNGTLTITKADQAITFDALDQKTMGDPDFTLTATSSSGLDVIYSSSDPSVAQVNGNTVTIVGDGTTEITATQPG
;
A
#
# COMPACT_ATOMS: atom_id res chain seq x y z
N MET A 1 21.03 0.96 -50.59
CA MET A 1 21.73 1.25 -51.87
C MET A 1 22.62 2.49 -51.65
N ILE A 2 23.95 2.31 -51.74
CA ILE A 2 25.01 3.30 -52.04
C ILE A 2 25.27 4.50 -51.07
N PHE A 3 26.39 4.37 -50.35
CA PHE A 3 27.43 5.36 -49.95
C PHE A 3 27.10 6.83 -49.64
N PHE A 4 27.56 7.31 -48.46
CA PHE A 4 28.72 8.23 -48.41
C PHE A 4 29.47 8.14 -47.06
N THR A 5 30.75 7.85 -47.17
CA THR A 5 31.82 7.89 -46.16
C THR A 5 32.21 9.31 -45.77
N LYS A 6 32.52 9.54 -44.49
CA LYS A 6 33.72 10.32 -44.12
C LYS A 6 34.30 9.88 -42.77
N ARG A 7 35.49 9.28 -42.85
CA ARG A 7 36.41 9.00 -41.73
C ARG A 7 36.98 10.30 -41.18
N ILE A 8 37.09 10.41 -39.86
CA ILE A 8 38.25 11.01 -39.20
C ILE A 8 38.75 9.99 -38.18
N SER A 9 39.98 9.55 -38.38
CA SER A 9 40.77 8.71 -37.48
C SER A 9 41.72 9.62 -36.71
N VAL A 10 41.86 9.42 -35.39
CA VAL A 10 43.13 9.61 -34.68
C VAL A 10 43.24 8.54 -33.58
N ASP A 11 44.32 7.76 -33.67
CA ASP A 11 44.81 6.77 -32.72
C ASP A 11 45.24 7.37 -31.37
N GLY A 12 45.15 6.56 -30.29
CA GLY A 12 46.30 6.42 -29.38
C GLY A 12 46.12 6.66 -27.87
N GLN A 13 45.91 5.55 -27.15
CA GLN A 13 46.59 5.15 -25.90
C GLN A 13 46.21 5.74 -24.50
N LEU A 14 45.67 4.81 -23.69
CA LEU A 14 46.01 4.45 -22.28
C LEU A 14 45.69 5.36 -21.06
N LYS A 15 44.77 4.83 -20.24
CA LYS A 15 44.85 4.48 -18.79
C LYS A 15 43.81 5.13 -17.84
N ARG A 16 43.02 4.23 -17.24
CA ARG A 16 42.31 4.21 -15.94
C ARG A 16 42.56 5.40 -15.00
N VAL A 17 41.49 6.01 -14.47
CA VAL A 17 41.03 6.09 -13.05
C VAL A 17 39.60 6.69 -13.11
N GLY A 18 38.54 6.02 -12.63
CA GLY A 18 37.99 6.26 -11.29
C GLY A 18 36.47 6.47 -11.37
N THR A 19 35.73 5.74 -10.55
CA THR A 19 34.29 5.80 -10.34
C THR A 19 33.83 7.11 -9.73
N SER A 20 32.73 7.73 -10.20
CA SER A 20 31.74 8.43 -9.36
C SER A 20 30.59 9.05 -10.17
N SER A 21 29.38 8.87 -9.63
CA SER A 21 28.20 9.77 -9.66
C SER A 21 27.67 10.28 -11.01
N LEU A 22 26.54 9.72 -11.46
CA LEU A 22 25.65 10.36 -12.43
C LEU A 22 24.39 10.84 -11.70
N SER A 23 24.24 12.17 -11.59
CA SER A 23 23.00 12.85 -11.22
C SER A 23 22.78 14.02 -12.17
N MET A 24 21.53 14.17 -12.62
CA MET A 24 20.92 15.35 -13.26
C MET A 24 21.44 15.74 -14.66
N TYR A 25 20.55 15.73 -15.65
CA TYR A 25 19.86 16.96 -16.09
C TYR A 25 18.67 16.61 -17.01
N CYS A 26 17.50 17.13 -16.64
CA CYS A 26 16.26 17.17 -17.42
C CYS A 26 16.00 18.63 -17.84
N GLY A 27 15.29 18.81 -18.96
CA GLY A 27 14.78 20.09 -19.46
C GLY A 27 15.24 20.33 -20.91
N VAL A 28 14.44 20.80 -21.87
CA VAL A 28 13.11 21.44 -21.92
C VAL A 28 12.70 21.40 -23.41
N PHE A 29 11.42 21.16 -23.76
CA PHE A 29 10.61 22.04 -24.62
C PHE A 29 9.24 21.43 -25.00
N CYS A 30 8.21 22.26 -24.89
CA CYS A 30 6.80 21.96 -25.07
C CYS A 30 6.23 22.71 -26.30
N ARG A 31 5.25 22.07 -26.96
CA ARG A 31 4.13 22.60 -27.80
C ARG A 31 4.40 23.34 -29.13
N VAL A 32 3.82 22.80 -30.22
CA VAL A 32 2.82 23.46 -31.11
C VAL A 32 1.84 22.40 -31.66
N LEU A 33 0.56 22.76 -31.78
CA LEU A 33 -0.61 21.92 -32.09
C LEU A 33 -1.10 22.09 -33.56
N LYS A 34 -1.67 21.00 -34.13
CA LYS A 34 -2.67 20.87 -35.23
C LYS A 34 -2.32 21.31 -36.68
N LEU A 35 -2.34 20.37 -37.64
CA LEU A 35 -3.50 20.00 -38.51
C LEU A 35 -3.02 19.18 -39.75
N GLY A 36 -3.77 18.16 -40.20
CA GLY A 36 -3.76 17.73 -41.61
C GLY A 36 -3.43 16.26 -41.94
N ILE A 37 -4.44 15.54 -42.42
CA ILE A 37 -4.47 14.19 -43.00
C ILE A 37 -3.55 14.05 -44.23
N ILE A 38 -2.69 13.01 -44.30
CA ILE A 38 -2.31 12.26 -45.52
C ILE A 38 -1.93 10.80 -45.14
N THR A 39 -2.65 9.84 -45.72
CA THR A 39 -2.36 8.41 -45.86
C THR A 39 -1.07 8.13 -46.63
N SER A 40 -0.21 7.24 -46.11
CA SER A 40 0.73 6.42 -46.91
C SER A 40 1.17 5.17 -46.15
N MET A 41 0.87 4.02 -46.76
CA MET A 41 1.31 2.67 -46.41
C MET A 41 2.82 2.55 -46.13
N LEU A 42 3.17 1.84 -45.06
CA LEU A 42 4.32 0.94 -45.05
C LEU A 42 4.01 -0.25 -44.14
N PHE A 43 3.82 -1.42 -44.76
CA PHE A 43 3.72 -2.71 -44.08
C PHE A 43 5.08 -3.08 -43.50
N LEU A 44 5.14 -3.34 -42.20
CA LEU A 44 6.02 -4.37 -41.65
C LEU A 44 5.30 -5.03 -40.48
N THR A 45 5.09 -6.33 -40.66
CA THR A 45 4.36 -7.29 -39.84
C THR A 45 4.93 -7.40 -38.42
N GLY A 46 4.06 -7.15 -37.46
CA GLY A 46 4.27 -7.28 -36.03
C GLY A 46 2.92 -7.04 -35.38
N VAL A 47 2.07 -8.07 -35.41
CA VAL A 47 0.69 -8.02 -34.90
C VAL A 47 0.78 -7.98 -33.37
N MET A 48 0.92 -6.77 -32.82
CA MET A 48 0.39 -6.44 -31.50
C MET A 48 -1.08 -6.10 -31.69
N TYR A 49 -1.99 -6.90 -31.13
CA TYR A 49 -3.35 -6.46 -30.83
C TYR A 49 -3.54 -6.58 -29.32
N GLY A 50 -3.24 -5.50 -28.61
CA GLY A 50 -3.93 -5.19 -27.37
C GLY A 50 -5.21 -4.45 -27.75
N GLN A 51 -6.32 -5.16 -27.78
CA GLN A 51 -7.66 -4.59 -27.73
C GLN A 51 -8.21 -4.94 -26.35
N THR A 52 -8.42 -3.93 -25.52
CA THR A 52 -9.10 -4.04 -24.24
C THR A 52 -10.59 -4.00 -24.50
N HIS A 53 -11.30 -5.13 -24.43
CA HIS A 53 -12.75 -5.12 -24.39
C HIS A 53 -13.34 -6.09 -23.38
N VAL A 54 -14.32 -5.52 -22.69
CA VAL A 54 -15.05 -6.01 -21.53
C VAL A 54 -16.04 -7.06 -21.97
N SER A 55 -16.15 -8.10 -21.16
CA SER A 55 -16.84 -9.31 -21.55
C SER A 55 -17.65 -9.77 -20.31
N SER A 56 -18.87 -10.27 -20.52
CA SER A 56 -19.98 -10.31 -19.54
C SER A 56 -20.46 -11.71 -19.13
N LEU A 57 -20.59 -11.91 -17.81
CA LEU A 57 -21.55 -12.75 -17.06
C LEU A 57 -21.40 -14.30 -17.00
N VAL A 58 -20.88 -14.84 -15.88
CA VAL A 58 -21.50 -15.80 -14.92
C VAL A 58 -20.45 -16.32 -13.90
N HIS A 59 -20.92 -16.63 -12.69
CA HIS A 59 -20.24 -17.02 -11.43
C HIS A 59 -19.05 -18.00 -11.56
N GLY A 60 -17.84 -17.53 -11.21
CA GLY A 60 -16.67 -18.38 -10.99
C GLY A 60 -16.38 -18.61 -9.50
N THR A 61 -16.02 -19.84 -9.14
CA THR A 61 -15.55 -20.24 -7.80
C THR A 61 -14.04 -20.48 -7.80
N GLY A 62 -13.24 -19.60 -7.18
CA GLY A 62 -11.87 -19.96 -6.74
C GLY A 62 -10.69 -19.28 -7.47
N GLY A 63 -9.78 -18.72 -6.67
CA GLY A 63 -8.74 -17.75 -7.04
C GLY A 63 -7.54 -18.22 -7.86
N ALA A 64 -7.78 -18.66 -9.10
CA ALA A 64 -6.73 -18.84 -10.10
C ALA A 64 -6.20 -17.47 -10.58
N MET A 65 -4.88 -17.36 -10.84
CA MET A 65 -4.31 -16.24 -11.59
C MET A 65 -4.21 -16.62 -13.08
N LEU A 66 -5.31 -17.04 -13.67
CA LEU A 66 -5.37 -17.22 -15.12
C LEU A 66 -5.17 -15.84 -15.76
N ILE A 67 -4.19 -15.67 -16.64
CA ILE A 67 -4.10 -14.48 -17.52
C ILE A 67 -3.74 -15.03 -18.89
N ASP A 68 -4.60 -14.80 -19.87
CA ASP A 68 -4.58 -15.38 -21.21
C ASP A 68 -4.48 -16.91 -21.18
N ALA A 69 -5.58 -17.61 -20.88
CA ALA A 69 -5.59 -19.08 -20.91
C ALA A 69 -5.30 -19.59 -22.33
N SER A 70 -4.19 -20.31 -22.52
CA SER A 70 -3.71 -20.72 -23.85
C SER A 70 -4.03 -22.16 -24.22
N SER A 71 -4.06 -23.05 -23.23
CA SER A 71 -4.26 -24.48 -23.42
C SER A 71 -4.79 -25.12 -22.14
N VAL A 72 -5.58 -26.19 -22.29
CA VAL A 72 -6.12 -26.97 -21.17
C VAL A 72 -6.00 -28.47 -21.47
N PHE A 73 -5.71 -29.24 -20.42
CA PHE A 73 -5.78 -30.70 -20.44
C PHE A 73 -6.51 -31.19 -19.20
N VAL A 74 -7.40 -32.18 -19.35
CA VAL A 74 -8.13 -32.77 -18.22
C VAL A 74 -7.64 -34.19 -17.95
N SER A 75 -7.33 -34.49 -16.68
CA SER A 75 -6.97 -35.82 -16.21
C SER A 75 -7.60 -36.11 -14.86
N GLY A 76 -8.50 -37.10 -14.81
CA GLY A 76 -9.28 -37.40 -13.61
C GLY A 76 -10.19 -36.23 -13.22
N ASP A 77 -10.15 -35.84 -11.94
CA ASP A 77 -10.94 -34.76 -11.36
C ASP A 77 -10.25 -33.38 -11.47
N TYR A 78 -9.21 -33.24 -12.31
CA TYR A 78 -8.45 -32.01 -12.42
C TYR A 78 -8.31 -31.53 -13.86
N ALA A 79 -8.47 -30.22 -14.05
CA ALA A 79 -8.09 -29.50 -15.25
C ALA A 79 -6.76 -28.76 -15.01
N TYR A 80 -5.84 -28.88 -15.96
CA TYR A 80 -4.53 -28.27 -15.94
C TYR A 80 -4.49 -27.23 -17.05
N VAL A 81 -4.29 -25.96 -16.69
CA VAL A 81 -4.44 -24.83 -17.59
C VAL A 81 -3.13 -24.05 -17.68
N ALA A 82 -2.68 -23.80 -18.90
CA ALA A 82 -1.54 -22.92 -19.17
C ALA A 82 -2.01 -21.46 -19.22
N GLY A 83 -1.48 -20.61 -18.35
CA GLY A 83 -1.71 -19.17 -18.36
C GLY A 83 -0.57 -18.44 -19.06
N TYR A 84 -0.82 -17.95 -20.27
CA TYR A 84 0.20 -17.37 -21.14
C TYR A 84 0.82 -16.12 -20.51
N ASN A 85 0.01 -15.13 -20.11
CA ASN A 85 0.53 -13.90 -19.52
C ASN A 85 0.78 -14.02 -18.01
N SER A 86 0.17 -15.00 -17.34
CA SER A 86 0.43 -15.24 -15.91
C SER A 86 1.72 -16.02 -15.67
N ASN A 87 2.34 -16.56 -16.73
CA ASN A 87 3.58 -17.34 -16.65
C ASN A 87 3.47 -18.50 -15.65
N ALA A 88 2.36 -19.25 -15.73
CA ALA A 88 2.01 -20.26 -14.74
C ALA A 88 1.27 -21.46 -15.32
N LEU A 89 1.42 -22.59 -14.62
CA LEU A 89 0.51 -23.73 -14.68
C LEU A 89 -0.52 -23.56 -13.56
N GLU A 90 -1.80 -23.50 -13.92
CA GLU A 90 -2.92 -23.44 -12.99
C GLU A 90 -3.60 -24.81 -12.91
N ILE A 91 -3.92 -25.27 -11.70
CA ILE A 91 -4.59 -26.55 -11.45
C ILE A 91 -5.95 -26.26 -10.85
N VAL A 92 -6.99 -26.84 -11.46
CA VAL A 92 -8.39 -26.62 -11.13
C VAL A 92 -9.03 -27.96 -10.77
N ASP A 93 -9.63 -28.04 -9.60
CA ASP A 93 -10.47 -29.16 -9.17
C ASP A 93 -11.83 -29.05 -9.87
N ILE A 94 -12.17 -30.06 -10.65
CA ILE A 94 -13.39 -30.15 -11.46
C ILE A 94 -14.22 -31.37 -11.06
N SER A 95 -14.05 -31.87 -9.83
CA SER A 95 -14.86 -32.96 -9.28
C SER A 95 -16.37 -32.66 -9.34
N ASP A 96 -16.74 -31.38 -9.23
CA ASP A 96 -18.03 -30.84 -9.64
C ASP A 96 -17.82 -29.82 -10.79
N PRO A 97 -18.10 -30.21 -12.06
CA PRO A 97 -17.93 -29.32 -13.21
C PRO A 97 -18.83 -28.07 -13.20
N SER A 98 -19.87 -28.03 -12.36
CA SER A 98 -20.71 -26.83 -12.18
C SER A 98 -20.14 -25.85 -11.15
N LEU A 99 -19.18 -26.29 -10.35
CA LEU A 99 -18.50 -25.52 -9.33
C LEU A 99 -17.00 -25.85 -9.36
N PRO A 100 -16.30 -25.58 -10.47
CA PRO A 100 -14.87 -25.80 -10.54
C PRO A 100 -14.16 -24.91 -9.52
N VAL A 101 -13.09 -25.39 -8.88
CA VAL A 101 -12.38 -24.66 -7.82
C VAL A 101 -10.88 -24.60 -8.12
N HIS A 102 -10.28 -23.41 -8.05
CA HIS A 102 -8.82 -23.31 -8.11
C HIS A 102 -8.17 -24.11 -6.99
N LYS A 103 -7.23 -24.99 -7.35
CA LYS A 103 -6.56 -25.88 -6.41
C LYS A 103 -5.19 -25.38 -6.04
N SER A 104 -4.35 -25.08 -7.03
CA SER A 104 -2.97 -24.66 -6.84
C SER A 104 -2.38 -24.08 -8.14
N SER A 105 -1.19 -23.49 -8.04
CA SER A 105 -0.47 -22.93 -9.19
C SER A 105 1.03 -23.24 -9.09
N LEU A 106 1.70 -23.50 -10.21
CA LEU A 106 3.17 -23.42 -10.32
C LEU A 106 3.54 -22.23 -11.20
N LYS A 107 4.24 -21.24 -10.64
CA LYS A 107 4.59 -19.98 -11.32
C LYS A 107 6.06 -19.97 -11.74
N HIS A 108 6.37 -19.19 -12.78
CA HIS A 108 7.74 -18.84 -13.16
C HIS A 108 8.61 -18.50 -11.94
N GLY A 109 9.85 -19.00 -11.92
CA GLY A 109 10.83 -18.81 -10.86
C GLY A 109 10.65 -19.72 -9.64
N THR A 110 9.49 -20.37 -9.49
CA THR A 110 9.22 -21.28 -8.35
C THR A 110 9.92 -22.61 -8.56
N GLY A 111 10.82 -23.00 -7.66
CA GLY A 111 11.50 -24.30 -7.74
C GLY A 111 12.33 -24.51 -9.02
N GLY A 112 12.73 -23.43 -9.69
CA GLY A 112 13.44 -23.48 -10.96
C GLY A 112 12.55 -23.56 -12.21
N ALA A 113 11.22 -23.45 -12.07
CA ALA A 113 10.31 -23.38 -13.21
C ALA A 113 10.61 -22.17 -14.11
N LEU A 114 10.62 -22.37 -15.42
CA LEU A 114 10.82 -21.32 -16.41
C LEU A 114 9.48 -20.69 -16.80
N LEU A 115 8.49 -21.46 -17.23
CA LEU A 115 7.10 -21.09 -17.51
C LEU A 115 6.86 -19.69 -18.09
N VAL A 116 7.72 -19.16 -18.97
CA VAL A 116 7.48 -17.86 -19.60
C VAL A 116 6.61 -18.08 -20.83
N ALA A 117 5.39 -17.53 -20.82
CA ALA A 117 4.40 -17.67 -21.88
C ALA A 117 4.12 -19.14 -22.27
N PRO A 118 3.58 -19.97 -21.36
CA PRO A 118 3.23 -21.35 -21.67
C PRO A 118 2.16 -21.41 -22.77
N SER A 119 2.42 -22.22 -23.80
CA SER A 119 1.66 -22.27 -25.06
C SER A 119 0.78 -23.52 -25.19
N SER A 120 1.25 -24.67 -24.70
CA SER A 120 0.53 -25.95 -24.78
C SER A 120 0.85 -26.81 -23.58
N ILE A 121 -0.13 -27.62 -23.17
CA ILE A 121 0.02 -28.61 -22.09
C ILE A 121 -0.45 -30.00 -22.54
N PHE A 122 0.28 -31.01 -22.11
CA PHE A 122 -0.14 -32.41 -22.21
C PHE A 122 0.10 -33.13 -20.89
N VAL A 123 -0.88 -33.89 -20.39
CA VAL A 123 -0.73 -34.66 -19.15
C VAL A 123 -0.61 -36.15 -19.47
N SER A 124 0.40 -36.80 -18.91
CA SER A 124 0.59 -38.26 -19.01
C SER A 124 1.05 -38.83 -17.67
N GLY A 125 0.21 -39.68 -17.08
CA GLY A 125 0.45 -40.21 -15.74
C GLY A 125 0.54 -39.10 -14.69
N ASN A 126 1.66 -39.05 -13.98
CA ASN A 126 1.90 -38.08 -12.89
C ASN A 126 2.61 -36.81 -13.36
N TYR A 127 2.75 -36.58 -14.67
CA TYR A 127 3.50 -35.45 -15.19
C TYR A 127 2.70 -34.61 -16.17
N ALA A 128 2.82 -33.29 -16.04
CA ALA A 128 2.41 -32.31 -17.03
C ALA A 128 3.63 -31.87 -17.84
N TYR A 129 3.49 -31.88 -19.17
CA TYR A 129 4.50 -31.48 -20.14
C TYR A 129 4.04 -30.19 -20.80
N ILE A 130 4.83 -29.14 -20.67
CA ILE A 130 4.43 -27.78 -21.01
C ILE A 130 5.45 -27.18 -21.95
N THR A 131 5.00 -26.65 -23.09
CA THR A 131 5.86 -25.83 -23.95
C THR A 131 5.75 -24.37 -23.54
N SER A 132 6.89 -23.71 -23.39
CA SER A 132 6.97 -22.31 -22.97
C SER A 132 7.62 -21.46 -24.06
N LEU A 133 6.84 -20.56 -24.65
CA LEU A 133 7.23 -19.78 -25.81
C LEU A 133 8.31 -18.76 -25.46
N GLY A 134 8.17 -18.06 -24.34
CA GLY A 134 9.13 -17.05 -23.90
C GLY A 134 10.44 -17.66 -23.39
N SER A 135 10.38 -18.87 -22.83
CA SER A 135 11.56 -19.60 -22.35
C SER A 135 12.23 -20.44 -23.42
N ASN A 136 11.59 -20.67 -24.57
CA ASN A 136 12.04 -21.60 -25.60
C ASN A 136 12.36 -22.98 -25.00
N ALA A 137 11.42 -23.54 -24.26
CA ALA A 137 11.63 -24.74 -23.46
C ALA A 137 10.45 -25.71 -23.50
N LEU A 138 10.76 -27.00 -23.31
CA LEU A 138 9.83 -28.03 -22.87
C LEU A 138 10.07 -28.27 -21.37
N GLU A 139 9.06 -28.01 -20.56
CA GLU A 139 9.11 -28.16 -19.10
C GLU A 139 8.27 -29.34 -18.64
N ILE A 140 8.73 -30.01 -17.59
CA ILE A 140 8.09 -31.18 -17.01
C ILE A 140 7.79 -30.88 -15.55
N VAL A 141 6.53 -31.00 -15.18
CA VAL A 141 6.02 -30.72 -13.83
C VAL A 141 5.46 -32.01 -13.24
N ASP A 142 5.91 -32.38 -12.05
CA ASP A 142 5.33 -33.45 -11.25
C ASP A 142 4.02 -32.95 -10.63
N ILE A 143 2.93 -33.61 -11.00
CA ILE A 143 1.55 -33.30 -10.59
C ILE A 143 0.94 -34.46 -9.78
N SER A 144 1.78 -35.35 -9.24
CA SER A 144 1.32 -36.44 -8.37
C SER A 144 0.55 -35.96 -7.13
N ASP A 145 0.87 -34.74 -6.67
CA ASP A 145 0.06 -33.97 -5.72
C ASP A 145 -0.46 -32.69 -6.40
N PRO A 146 -1.73 -32.68 -6.86
CA PRO A 146 -2.35 -31.51 -7.50
C PRO A 146 -2.45 -30.27 -6.58
N SER A 147 -2.25 -30.42 -5.27
CA SER A 147 -2.21 -29.29 -4.34
C SER A 147 -0.83 -28.64 -4.21
N ALA A 148 0.21 -29.34 -4.66
CA ALA A 148 1.61 -28.90 -4.56
C ALA A 148 2.41 -29.38 -5.80
N PRO A 149 2.14 -28.84 -7.00
CA PRO A 149 2.88 -29.18 -8.20
C PRO A 149 4.35 -28.76 -8.08
N VAL A 150 5.27 -29.60 -8.57
CA VAL A 150 6.71 -29.37 -8.45
C VAL A 150 7.38 -29.44 -9.82
N HIS A 151 8.15 -28.41 -10.17
CA HIS A 151 9.00 -28.45 -11.37
C HIS A 151 10.00 -29.61 -11.28
N LYS A 152 10.01 -30.48 -12.29
CA LYS A 152 10.81 -31.71 -12.30
C LYS A 152 12.06 -31.60 -13.15
N GLY A 153 11.97 -31.00 -14.33
CA GLY A 153 13.05 -30.86 -15.28
C GLY A 153 12.60 -30.12 -16.53
N SER A 154 13.57 -29.64 -17.32
CA SER A 154 13.32 -28.88 -18.55
C SER A 154 14.33 -29.27 -19.63
N LEU A 155 13.94 -29.14 -20.89
CA LEU A 155 14.83 -29.06 -22.04
C LEU A 155 14.73 -27.65 -22.62
N GLU A 156 15.82 -26.90 -22.54
CA GLU A 156 15.92 -25.51 -23.00
C GLU A 156 16.56 -25.42 -24.39
N HIS A 157 16.41 -24.26 -25.04
CA HIS A 157 17.10 -23.92 -26.28
C HIS A 157 18.63 -24.05 -26.14
N ASP A 158 19.22 -25.02 -26.85
CA ASP A 158 20.67 -25.20 -26.93
C ASP A 158 21.26 -24.27 -28.00
N ILE A 159 22.12 -23.34 -27.56
CA ILE A 159 22.88 -22.44 -28.43
C ILE A 159 24.22 -23.05 -28.89
N SER A 160 24.56 -24.25 -28.42
CA SER A 160 25.89 -24.86 -28.48
C SER A 160 25.93 -26.19 -29.23
N GLY A 161 25.49 -26.20 -30.48
CA GLY A 161 25.81 -27.28 -31.43
C GLY A 161 24.65 -27.65 -32.35
N TYR A 162 24.78 -27.28 -33.62
CA TYR A 162 23.89 -27.65 -34.74
C TYR A 162 22.39 -27.31 -34.59
N GLY A 163 22.07 -26.03 -34.82
CA GLY A 163 20.71 -25.53 -35.07
C GLY A 163 19.93 -25.27 -33.80
N ALA A 164 19.33 -24.08 -33.67
CA ALA A 164 18.45 -23.76 -32.56
C ALA A 164 17.39 -24.87 -32.39
N LEU A 165 17.21 -25.35 -31.15
CA LEU A 165 16.19 -26.31 -30.73
C LEU A 165 15.09 -25.58 -29.96
N LEU A 166 13.83 -26.01 -30.09
CA LEU A 166 12.70 -25.46 -29.32
C LEU A 166 12.57 -23.93 -29.38
N THR A 167 12.86 -23.30 -30.52
CA THR A 167 12.55 -21.88 -30.71
C THR A 167 11.06 -21.76 -30.93
N THR A 168 10.38 -20.99 -30.06
CA THR A 168 8.93 -20.76 -30.05
C THR A 168 8.11 -22.06 -30.15
N PRO A 169 8.21 -22.97 -29.16
CA PRO A 169 7.46 -24.22 -29.17
C PRO A 169 5.96 -23.94 -28.95
N MET A 170 5.12 -24.41 -29.87
CA MET A 170 3.68 -24.09 -29.91
C MET A 170 2.79 -25.21 -29.37
N SER A 171 3.19 -26.47 -29.56
CA SER A 171 2.39 -27.63 -29.17
C SER A 171 3.27 -28.79 -28.73
N VAL A 172 2.79 -29.54 -27.75
CA VAL A 172 3.38 -30.80 -27.30
C VAL A 172 2.35 -31.92 -27.28
N TYR A 173 2.76 -33.10 -27.73
CA TYR A 173 2.02 -34.35 -27.58
C TYR A 173 2.93 -35.41 -26.96
N VAL A 174 2.44 -36.17 -25.98
CA VAL A 174 3.23 -37.24 -25.34
C VAL A 174 2.68 -38.61 -25.72
N SER A 175 3.59 -39.48 -26.18
CA SER A 175 3.27 -40.88 -26.49
C SER A 175 4.40 -41.79 -25.99
N GLY A 176 4.07 -42.66 -25.03
CA GLY A 176 5.06 -43.51 -24.37
C GLY A 176 6.16 -42.71 -23.69
N ASN A 177 7.42 -42.97 -24.07
CA ASN A 177 8.61 -42.33 -23.49
C ASN A 177 9.07 -41.08 -24.27
N TYR A 178 8.24 -40.56 -25.19
CA TYR A 178 8.63 -39.44 -26.04
C TYR A 178 7.61 -38.30 -25.99
N ALA A 179 8.14 -37.07 -25.94
CA ALA A 179 7.39 -35.85 -26.20
C ALA A 179 7.71 -35.35 -27.62
N TYR A 180 6.68 -35.02 -28.37
CA TYR A 180 6.77 -34.52 -29.75
C TYR A 180 6.37 -33.05 -29.71
N VAL A 181 7.25 -32.17 -30.16
CA VAL A 181 7.10 -30.71 -30.02
C VAL A 181 7.12 -30.05 -31.39
N ALA A 182 6.05 -29.32 -31.69
CA ALA A 182 5.95 -28.43 -32.83
C ALA A 182 6.69 -27.12 -32.52
N SER A 183 7.82 -26.87 -33.18
CA SER A 183 8.62 -25.64 -33.00
C SER A 183 8.39 -24.69 -34.16
N TYR A 184 7.78 -23.52 -33.89
CA TYR A 184 7.32 -22.59 -34.92
C TYR A 184 8.48 -21.96 -35.68
N SER A 185 9.37 -21.22 -35.00
CA SER A 185 10.44 -20.47 -35.67
C SER A 185 11.60 -21.32 -36.17
N ASN A 186 11.66 -22.60 -35.79
CA ASN A 186 12.68 -23.54 -36.26
C ASN A 186 12.20 -24.41 -37.43
N ASP A 187 10.93 -24.27 -37.83
CA ASP A 187 10.36 -25.05 -38.92
C ASP A 187 10.58 -26.56 -38.72
N ALA A 188 10.34 -27.04 -37.48
CA ALA A 188 10.79 -28.38 -37.07
C ALA A 188 9.84 -29.09 -36.10
N LEU A 189 9.64 -30.38 -36.36
CA LEU A 189 9.13 -31.33 -35.38
C LEU A 189 10.31 -31.86 -34.55
N GLU A 190 10.36 -31.49 -33.28
CA GLU A 190 11.38 -31.93 -32.33
C GLU A 190 10.86 -33.13 -31.52
N ILE A 191 11.71 -34.12 -31.27
CA ILE A 191 11.38 -35.32 -30.49
C ILE A 191 12.29 -35.37 -29.27
N VAL A 192 11.71 -35.49 -28.09
CA VAL A 192 12.40 -35.46 -26.80
C VAL A 192 12.16 -36.79 -26.08
N ASP A 193 13.23 -37.44 -25.65
CA ASP A 193 13.19 -38.60 -24.75
C ASP A 193 12.92 -38.11 -23.33
N ILE A 194 11.78 -38.52 -22.79
CA ILE A 194 11.27 -38.16 -21.47
C ILE A 194 11.25 -39.36 -20.51
N SER A 195 11.99 -40.44 -20.83
CA SER A 195 12.12 -41.61 -19.95
C SER A 195 12.69 -41.26 -18.57
N ASN A 196 13.46 -40.18 -18.48
CA ASN A 196 13.83 -39.53 -17.22
C ASN A 196 13.26 -38.10 -17.17
N PRO A 197 12.09 -37.89 -16.53
CA PRO A 197 11.46 -36.58 -16.40
C PRO A 197 12.33 -35.49 -15.77
N ALA A 198 13.35 -35.86 -14.97
CA ALA A 198 14.26 -34.89 -14.35
C ALA A 198 15.38 -34.42 -15.28
N ALA A 199 15.62 -35.14 -16.37
CA ALA A 199 16.66 -34.81 -17.35
C ALA A 199 16.19 -35.26 -18.74
N PRO A 200 15.19 -34.56 -19.32
CA PRO A 200 14.75 -34.84 -20.69
C PRO A 200 15.90 -34.57 -21.68
N VAL A 201 15.98 -35.37 -22.75
CA VAL A 201 17.07 -35.29 -23.73
C VAL A 201 16.50 -35.23 -25.14
N HIS A 202 17.02 -34.33 -25.97
CA HIS A 202 16.68 -34.31 -27.40
C HIS A 202 17.04 -35.64 -28.07
N LYS A 203 16.08 -36.23 -28.79
CA LYS A 203 16.21 -37.56 -29.39
C LYS A 203 16.38 -37.52 -30.90
N GLY A 204 15.62 -36.67 -31.58
CA GLY A 204 15.59 -36.58 -33.04
C GLY A 204 14.74 -35.40 -33.50
N ARG A 205 14.88 -35.02 -34.77
CA ARG A 205 14.10 -33.91 -35.36
C ARG A 205 13.86 -34.11 -36.85
N LEU A 206 12.76 -33.55 -37.35
CA LEU A 206 12.52 -33.38 -38.78
C LEU A 206 12.34 -31.89 -39.07
N ILE A 207 13.12 -31.36 -40.01
CA ILE A 207 13.11 -29.94 -40.39
C ILE A 207 12.53 -29.74 -41.79
N HIS A 208 11.97 -28.57 -42.04
CA HIS A 208 11.46 -28.17 -43.35
C HIS A 208 12.46 -28.43 -44.49
N GLY A 209 11.95 -28.91 -45.63
CA GLY A 209 12.72 -29.28 -46.81
C GLY A 209 13.38 -30.67 -46.74
N THR A 210 13.51 -31.28 -45.56
CA THR A 210 14.12 -32.63 -45.43
C THR A 210 13.17 -33.71 -45.92
N GLY A 211 13.58 -34.50 -46.91
CA GLY A 211 12.74 -35.59 -47.44
C GLY A 211 11.43 -35.11 -48.08
N GLY A 212 11.36 -33.84 -48.49
CA GLY A 212 10.16 -33.21 -49.04
C GLY A 212 9.17 -32.67 -48.01
N ALA A 213 9.54 -32.64 -46.71
CA ALA A 213 8.67 -32.13 -45.64
C ALA A 213 8.36 -30.64 -45.81
N LEU A 214 7.09 -30.27 -45.69
CA LEU A 214 6.62 -28.88 -45.72
C LEU A 214 6.28 -28.42 -44.30
N LEU A 215 7.31 -28.18 -43.50
CA LEU A 215 7.21 -27.89 -42.07
C LEU A 215 7.47 -26.42 -41.73
N ASN A 216 6.83 -25.47 -42.42
CA ASN A 216 7.00 -24.05 -42.09
C ASN A 216 5.98 -23.60 -41.02
N ASP A 217 6.43 -22.88 -40.00
CA ASP A 217 5.56 -22.28 -38.96
C ASP A 217 4.65 -23.31 -38.28
N LEU A 218 5.23 -24.33 -37.63
CA LEU A 218 4.46 -25.41 -37.00
C LEU A 218 3.61 -24.93 -35.82
N GLN A 219 2.33 -25.31 -35.81
CA GLN A 219 1.37 -24.91 -34.78
C GLN A 219 0.93 -26.06 -33.86
N SER A 220 0.68 -27.24 -34.42
CA SER A 220 0.12 -28.37 -33.67
C SER A 220 0.71 -29.69 -34.12
N VAL A 221 0.85 -30.62 -33.15
CA VAL A 221 1.23 -32.01 -33.39
C VAL A 221 0.26 -32.95 -32.67
N TYR A 222 -0.14 -34.03 -33.35
CA TYR A 222 -0.91 -35.12 -32.78
C TYR A 222 -0.25 -36.45 -33.13
N VAL A 223 -0.08 -37.36 -32.17
CA VAL A 223 0.52 -38.68 -32.41
C VAL A 223 -0.51 -39.79 -32.33
N SER A 224 -0.55 -40.62 -33.38
CA SER A 224 -1.37 -41.84 -33.42
C SER A 224 -0.56 -43.00 -33.98
N GLY A 225 -0.34 -44.02 -33.14
CA GLY A 225 0.50 -45.16 -33.50
C GLY A 225 1.94 -44.75 -33.85
N ASN A 226 2.38 -45.09 -35.06
CA ASN A 226 3.73 -44.82 -35.57
C ASN A 226 3.84 -43.49 -36.34
N TYR A 227 2.80 -42.66 -36.32
CA TYR A 227 2.75 -41.43 -37.10
C TYR A 227 2.49 -40.20 -36.23
N ALA A 228 3.21 -39.12 -36.51
CA ALA A 228 2.90 -37.78 -36.05
C ALA A 228 2.23 -37.00 -37.19
N TYR A 229 1.12 -36.35 -36.88
CA TYR A 229 0.34 -35.52 -37.78
C TYR A 229 0.57 -34.07 -37.34
N VAL A 230 0.98 -33.21 -38.26
CA VAL A 230 1.48 -31.88 -37.93
C VAL A 230 0.77 -30.83 -38.78
N ALA A 231 0.22 -29.82 -38.12
CA ALA A 231 -0.32 -28.64 -38.77
C ALA A 231 0.83 -27.65 -39.07
N SER A 232 1.16 -27.49 -40.35
CA SER A 232 2.16 -26.52 -40.81
C SER A 232 1.45 -25.29 -41.36
N PHE A 233 1.42 -24.23 -40.54
CA PHE A 233 0.68 -23.01 -40.86
C PHE A 233 1.25 -22.32 -42.10
N GLY A 234 2.56 -22.10 -42.15
CA GLY A 234 3.20 -21.36 -43.24
C GLY A 234 3.35 -22.14 -44.54
N SER A 235 3.11 -23.46 -44.52
CA SER A 235 3.08 -24.29 -45.73
C SER A 235 1.66 -24.66 -46.18
N ASP A 236 0.62 -24.19 -45.47
CA ASP A 236 -0.78 -24.52 -45.76
C ASP A 236 -1.02 -26.03 -45.92
N ALA A 237 -0.46 -26.82 -44.99
CA ALA A 237 -0.36 -28.26 -45.12
C ALA A 237 -0.61 -29.04 -43.82
N LEU A 238 -1.23 -30.20 -43.97
CA LEU A 238 -1.18 -31.29 -43.00
C LEU A 238 -0.04 -32.24 -43.40
N GLU A 239 0.96 -32.36 -42.54
CA GLU A 239 2.12 -33.24 -42.75
C GLU A 239 1.98 -34.52 -41.92
N VAL A 240 2.37 -35.65 -42.51
CA VAL A 240 2.42 -36.96 -41.86
C VAL A 240 3.88 -37.38 -41.75
N VAL A 241 4.32 -37.66 -40.53
CA VAL A 241 5.70 -38.02 -40.21
C VAL A 241 5.74 -39.42 -39.62
N ASP A 242 6.54 -40.31 -40.21
CA ASP A 242 6.86 -41.62 -39.65
C ASP A 242 7.84 -41.46 -38.49
N ILE A 243 7.37 -41.82 -37.30
CA ILE A 243 8.10 -41.72 -36.02
C ILE A 243 8.41 -43.10 -35.44
N SER A 244 8.33 -44.16 -36.25
CA SER A 244 8.70 -45.52 -35.84
C SER A 244 10.15 -45.62 -35.33
N ASN A 245 11.02 -44.73 -35.81
CA ASN A 245 12.32 -44.45 -35.22
C ASN A 245 12.40 -43.00 -34.70
N PRO A 246 12.15 -42.76 -33.39
CA PRO A 246 12.18 -41.43 -32.79
C PRO A 246 13.52 -40.69 -32.94
N ALA A 247 14.62 -41.40 -33.18
CA ALA A 247 15.93 -40.78 -33.40
C ALA A 247 16.11 -40.24 -34.83
N ALA A 248 15.31 -40.72 -35.78
CA ALA A 248 15.37 -40.33 -37.18
C ALA A 248 13.95 -40.32 -37.78
N PRO A 249 13.11 -39.34 -37.38
CA PRO A 249 11.78 -39.19 -37.97
C PRO A 249 11.88 -38.89 -39.47
N VAL A 250 10.94 -39.42 -40.25
CA VAL A 250 10.96 -39.30 -41.72
C VAL A 250 9.62 -38.79 -42.22
N HIS A 251 9.64 -37.79 -43.10
CA HIS A 251 8.44 -37.35 -43.80
C HIS A 251 7.81 -38.51 -44.59
N LYS A 252 6.51 -38.71 -44.41
CA LYS A 252 5.76 -39.84 -44.98
C LYS A 252 4.82 -39.42 -46.11
N GLY A 253 4.11 -38.30 -45.94
CA GLY A 253 3.16 -37.78 -46.90
C GLY A 253 2.54 -36.48 -46.39
N SER A 254 1.86 -35.77 -47.27
CA SER A 254 1.23 -34.49 -46.93
C SER A 254 -0.02 -34.22 -47.75
N LEU A 255 -0.89 -33.36 -47.21
CA LEU A 255 -2.03 -32.78 -47.92
C LEU A 255 -1.90 -31.27 -47.85
N THR A 256 -1.76 -30.62 -49.00
CA THR A 256 -1.64 -29.16 -49.11
C THR A 256 -2.96 -28.52 -49.51
N HIS A 257 -3.13 -27.23 -49.19
CA HIS A 257 -4.27 -26.44 -49.62
C HIS A 257 -4.52 -26.53 -51.15
N GLY A 258 -5.79 -26.69 -51.53
CA GLY A 258 -6.24 -26.87 -52.91
C GLY A 258 -6.10 -28.29 -53.46
N SER A 259 -5.28 -29.16 -52.86
CA SER A 259 -5.10 -30.54 -53.30
C SER A 259 -6.38 -31.36 -53.05
N GLY A 260 -7.01 -31.85 -54.11
CA GLY A 260 -8.23 -32.66 -54.00
C GLY A 260 -9.43 -31.93 -53.40
N GLY A 261 -9.41 -30.59 -53.35
CA GLY A 261 -10.45 -29.77 -52.72
C GLY A 261 -10.18 -29.39 -51.26
N ALA A 262 -9.03 -29.78 -50.69
CA ALA A 262 -8.65 -29.46 -49.31
C ALA A 262 -8.60 -27.94 -49.04
N MET A 263 -9.16 -27.50 -47.92
CA MET A 263 -9.21 -26.09 -47.53
C MET A 263 -8.25 -25.77 -46.38
N LEU A 264 -6.97 -26.09 -46.52
CA LEU A 264 -5.96 -25.97 -45.46
C LEU A 264 -5.20 -24.62 -45.46
N ASP A 265 -5.87 -23.48 -45.58
CA ASP A 265 -5.18 -22.18 -45.47
C ASP A 265 -4.96 -21.84 -43.98
N GLY A 266 -3.69 -21.81 -43.55
CA GLY A 266 -3.30 -21.60 -42.17
C GLY A 266 -3.84 -22.65 -41.18
N PRO A 267 -3.51 -23.95 -41.31
CA PRO A 267 -3.89 -24.97 -40.32
C PRO A 267 -3.20 -24.70 -38.97
N ILE A 268 -3.99 -24.67 -37.89
CA ILE A 268 -3.48 -24.39 -36.53
C ILE A 268 -3.55 -25.62 -35.63
N SER A 269 -4.61 -26.43 -35.72
CA SER A 269 -4.83 -27.57 -34.82
C SER A 269 -5.17 -28.83 -35.58
N VAL A 270 -4.64 -29.98 -35.11
CA VAL A 270 -4.95 -31.30 -35.64
C VAL A 270 -5.35 -32.26 -34.53
N SER A 271 -6.41 -33.02 -34.77
CA SER A 271 -6.84 -34.15 -33.93
C SER A 271 -7.02 -35.40 -34.80
N VAL A 272 -6.71 -36.58 -34.28
CA VAL A 272 -6.84 -37.84 -35.02
C VAL A 272 -7.75 -38.82 -34.29
N SER A 273 -8.74 -39.34 -35.02
CA SER A 273 -9.62 -40.41 -34.54
C SER A 273 -9.83 -41.45 -35.63
N GLY A 274 -9.40 -42.69 -35.34
CA GLY A 274 -9.44 -43.79 -36.30
C GLY A 274 -8.61 -43.49 -37.56
N ASN A 275 -9.26 -43.55 -38.73
CA ASN A 275 -8.64 -43.33 -40.04
C ASN A 275 -8.75 -41.88 -40.52
N TYR A 276 -9.12 -40.94 -39.66
CA TYR A 276 -9.34 -39.55 -40.04
C TYR A 276 -8.53 -38.58 -39.17
N ALA A 277 -7.92 -37.60 -39.83
CA ALA A 277 -7.39 -36.40 -39.20
C ALA A 277 -8.40 -35.25 -39.39
N TYR A 278 -8.61 -34.48 -38.34
CA TYR A 278 -9.51 -33.34 -38.27
C TYR A 278 -8.65 -32.11 -38.05
N VAL A 279 -8.70 -31.16 -38.97
CA VAL A 279 -7.80 -30.01 -39.00
C VAL A 279 -8.62 -28.73 -38.94
N ALA A 280 -8.38 -27.93 -37.91
CA ALA A 280 -8.90 -26.58 -37.83
C ALA A 280 -7.95 -25.64 -38.59
N SER A 281 -8.49 -24.94 -39.59
CA SER A 281 -7.74 -23.99 -40.41
C SER A 281 -8.28 -22.58 -40.22
N TYR A 282 -7.40 -21.69 -39.78
CA TYR A 282 -7.74 -20.37 -39.28
C TYR A 282 -8.09 -19.39 -40.39
N ASN A 283 -7.33 -19.36 -41.48
CA ASN A 283 -7.56 -18.40 -42.57
C ASN A 283 -8.70 -18.83 -43.49
N SER A 284 -8.92 -20.13 -43.67
CA SER A 284 -10.02 -20.67 -44.48
C SER A 284 -11.32 -20.89 -43.70
N TYR A 285 -11.33 -20.63 -42.39
CA TYR A 285 -12.51 -20.69 -41.51
C TYR A 285 -13.23 -22.04 -41.57
N VAL A 286 -12.48 -23.14 -41.49
CA VAL A 286 -12.99 -24.48 -41.82
C VAL A 286 -12.49 -25.54 -40.83
N LEU A 287 -13.35 -26.54 -40.61
CA LEU A 287 -12.94 -27.85 -40.13
C LEU A 287 -12.77 -28.78 -41.35
N GLU A 288 -11.53 -29.14 -41.65
CA GLU A 288 -11.15 -30.05 -42.72
C GLU A 288 -11.04 -31.49 -42.18
N ILE A 289 -11.63 -32.46 -42.88
CA ILE A 289 -11.53 -33.90 -42.55
C ILE A 289 -10.70 -34.58 -43.62
N VAL A 290 -9.62 -35.23 -43.19
CA VAL A 290 -8.63 -35.87 -44.05
C VAL A 290 -8.64 -37.38 -43.80
N ASP A 291 -8.81 -38.17 -44.86
CA ASP A 291 -8.63 -39.62 -44.80
C ASP A 291 -7.13 -39.94 -44.78
N ILE A 292 -6.70 -40.52 -43.66
CA ILE A 292 -5.31 -40.88 -43.36
C ILE A 292 -5.11 -42.40 -43.34
N SER A 293 -6.06 -43.17 -43.88
CA SER A 293 -5.94 -44.64 -44.00
C SER A 293 -4.69 -45.08 -44.77
N ASN A 294 -4.21 -44.22 -45.68
CA ASN A 294 -2.88 -44.31 -46.28
C ASN A 294 -2.02 -43.11 -45.83
N PRO A 295 -1.17 -43.28 -44.80
CA PRO A 295 -0.29 -42.21 -44.28
C PRO A 295 0.66 -41.60 -45.33
N ALA A 296 0.96 -42.32 -46.42
CA ALA A 296 1.82 -41.80 -47.50
C ALA A 296 1.08 -40.91 -48.51
N ALA A 297 -0.25 -40.93 -48.51
CA ALA A 297 -1.08 -40.17 -49.43
C ALA A 297 -2.39 -39.80 -48.71
N PRO A 298 -2.34 -38.88 -47.72
CA PRO A 298 -3.53 -38.36 -47.09
C PRO A 298 -4.40 -37.63 -48.13
N VAL A 299 -5.72 -37.76 -48.05
CA VAL A 299 -6.64 -37.17 -49.02
C VAL A 299 -7.79 -36.43 -48.32
N HIS A 300 -8.19 -35.29 -48.88
CA HIS A 300 -9.42 -34.61 -48.49
C HIS A 300 -10.61 -35.58 -48.50
N LYS A 301 -11.40 -35.58 -47.42
CA LYS A 301 -12.59 -36.41 -47.29
C LYS A 301 -13.88 -35.60 -47.28
N GLY A 302 -13.88 -34.49 -46.55
CA GLY A 302 -15.01 -33.58 -46.40
C GLY A 302 -14.62 -32.39 -45.53
N SER A 303 -15.45 -31.37 -45.48
CA SER A 303 -15.18 -30.16 -44.68
C SER A 303 -16.46 -29.43 -44.29
N VAL A 304 -16.38 -28.63 -43.23
CA VAL A 304 -17.43 -27.68 -42.83
C VAL A 304 -16.81 -26.29 -42.76
N ALA A 305 -17.26 -25.38 -43.62
CA ALA A 305 -16.80 -24.00 -43.64
C ALA A 305 -17.76 -23.08 -42.89
N HIS A 306 -17.25 -21.96 -42.36
CA HIS A 306 -18.05 -20.91 -41.73
C HIS A 306 -19.26 -20.50 -42.60
N GLY A 307 -20.42 -20.34 -41.97
CA GLY A 307 -21.70 -20.02 -42.60
C GLY A 307 -22.41 -21.22 -43.26
N SER A 308 -21.75 -22.37 -43.44
CA SER A 308 -22.36 -23.55 -44.03
C SER A 308 -23.28 -24.25 -43.02
N GLY A 309 -24.59 -24.26 -43.29
CA GLY A 309 -25.56 -24.93 -42.43
C GLY A 309 -25.68 -24.34 -41.02
N GLY A 310 -25.21 -23.11 -40.80
CA GLY A 310 -25.19 -22.43 -39.50
C GLY A 310 -23.87 -22.52 -38.74
N ALA A 311 -22.85 -23.22 -39.29
CA ALA A 311 -21.55 -23.37 -38.63
C ALA A 311 -20.85 -22.03 -38.38
N MET A 312 -20.35 -21.83 -37.16
CA MET A 312 -19.60 -20.63 -36.76
C MET A 312 -18.13 -21.00 -36.57
N LEU A 313 -17.33 -20.87 -37.63
CA LEU A 313 -15.92 -21.30 -37.66
C LEU A 313 -14.95 -20.17 -38.03
N ASP A 314 -15.33 -18.91 -37.77
CA ASP A 314 -14.42 -17.79 -38.00
C ASP A 314 -13.29 -17.86 -36.97
N GLY A 315 -12.05 -17.90 -37.46
CA GLY A 315 -10.86 -18.14 -36.66
C GLY A 315 -10.83 -19.52 -36.00
N ALA A 316 -11.10 -20.61 -36.72
CA ALA A 316 -10.98 -21.96 -36.15
C ALA A 316 -9.54 -22.24 -35.68
N VAL A 317 -9.33 -22.37 -34.35
CA VAL A 317 -7.98 -22.46 -33.73
C VAL A 317 -7.70 -23.78 -33.03
N SER A 318 -8.72 -24.51 -32.59
CA SER A 318 -8.54 -25.77 -31.86
C SER A 318 -9.64 -26.76 -32.22
N VAL A 319 -9.27 -28.03 -32.39
CA VAL A 319 -10.21 -29.13 -32.63
C VAL A 319 -9.94 -30.29 -31.68
N SER A 320 -11.02 -30.83 -31.10
CA SER A 320 -11.00 -32.07 -30.34
C SER A 320 -12.13 -33.00 -30.81
N VAL A 321 -11.91 -34.30 -30.78
CA VAL A 321 -12.84 -35.30 -31.34
C VAL A 321 -13.22 -36.30 -30.28
N SER A 322 -14.53 -36.53 -30.12
CA SER A 322 -15.07 -37.54 -29.22
C SER A 322 -16.31 -38.20 -29.83
N GLY A 323 -16.23 -39.52 -30.03
CA GLY A 323 -17.29 -40.29 -30.68
C GLY A 323 -17.55 -39.81 -32.12
N ASN A 324 -18.80 -39.43 -32.38
CA ASN A 324 -19.28 -38.97 -33.69
C ASN A 324 -19.26 -37.44 -33.85
N TYR A 325 -18.57 -36.72 -32.96
CA TYR A 325 -18.56 -35.26 -32.96
C TYR A 325 -17.15 -34.69 -32.91
N ALA A 326 -16.94 -33.64 -33.69
CA ALA A 326 -15.80 -32.75 -33.59
C ALA A 326 -16.23 -31.45 -32.91
N TYR A 327 -15.41 -30.98 -31.98
CA TYR A 327 -15.63 -29.78 -31.18
C TYR A 327 -14.54 -28.79 -31.57
N VAL A 328 -14.95 -27.62 -32.04
CA VAL A 328 -14.05 -26.62 -32.61
C VAL A 328 -14.20 -25.31 -31.86
N ALA A 329 -13.08 -24.77 -31.39
CA ALA A 329 -13.05 -23.42 -30.84
C ALA A 329 -12.89 -22.41 -32.00
N GLY A 330 -13.88 -21.52 -32.15
CA GLY A 330 -13.85 -20.42 -33.10
C GLY A 330 -13.40 -19.14 -32.41
N TYR A 331 -12.16 -18.73 -32.66
CA TYR A 331 -11.52 -17.60 -31.98
C TYR A 331 -12.15 -16.24 -32.29
N ASN A 332 -12.50 -15.98 -33.56
CA ASN A 332 -13.12 -14.70 -33.94
C ASN A 332 -14.65 -14.73 -33.87
N SER A 333 -15.22 -15.94 -33.77
CA SER A 333 -16.66 -16.15 -33.69
C SER A 333 -17.14 -16.41 -32.27
N ASP A 334 -16.22 -16.36 -31.30
CA ASP A 334 -16.46 -16.47 -29.86
C ASP A 334 -17.34 -17.66 -29.49
N VAL A 335 -16.99 -18.84 -30.01
CA VAL A 335 -17.89 -20.00 -30.02
C VAL A 335 -17.18 -21.33 -29.78
N LEU A 336 -17.88 -22.24 -29.10
CA LEU A 336 -17.67 -23.67 -29.22
C LEU A 336 -18.65 -24.23 -30.27
N GLU A 337 -18.14 -24.60 -31.43
CA GLU A 337 -18.88 -25.21 -32.53
C GLU A 337 -18.83 -26.75 -32.43
N ILE A 338 -19.97 -27.41 -32.59
CA ILE A 338 -20.08 -28.87 -32.59
C ILE A 338 -20.50 -29.35 -33.98
N VAL A 339 -19.65 -30.18 -34.57
CA VAL A 339 -19.84 -30.74 -35.91
C VAL A 339 -20.13 -32.24 -35.82
N ASP A 340 -21.22 -32.68 -36.43
CA ASP A 340 -21.51 -34.10 -36.65
C ASP A 340 -20.59 -34.65 -37.74
N ILE A 341 -19.75 -35.60 -37.34
CA ILE A 341 -18.76 -36.28 -38.19
C ILE A 341 -19.08 -37.76 -38.39
N SER A 342 -20.31 -38.19 -38.07
CA SER A 342 -20.76 -39.58 -38.31
C SER A 342 -20.65 -40.01 -39.77
N ASN A 343 -20.74 -39.05 -40.70
CA ASN A 343 -20.38 -39.22 -42.09
C ASN A 343 -19.21 -38.27 -42.44
N PRO A 344 -17.96 -38.75 -42.41
CA PRO A 344 -16.77 -37.93 -42.72
C PRO A 344 -16.77 -37.28 -44.10
N ALA A 345 -17.54 -37.82 -45.06
CA ALA A 345 -17.64 -37.23 -46.40
C ALA A 345 -18.65 -36.07 -46.49
N ALA A 346 -19.52 -35.92 -45.49
CA ALA A 346 -20.52 -34.86 -45.42
C ALA A 346 -20.72 -34.44 -43.95
N PRO A 347 -19.68 -33.90 -43.31
CA PRO A 347 -19.81 -33.37 -41.96
C PRO A 347 -20.78 -32.17 -41.95
N ALA A 348 -21.43 -31.93 -40.82
CA ALA A 348 -22.43 -30.86 -40.72
C ALA A 348 -22.48 -30.25 -39.32
N HIS A 349 -22.79 -28.96 -39.25
CA HIS A 349 -23.14 -28.28 -37.99
C HIS A 349 -24.20 -29.08 -37.23
N LYS A 350 -23.98 -29.26 -35.92
CA LYS A 350 -24.91 -29.96 -35.02
C LYS A 350 -25.48 -29.03 -33.95
N GLY A 351 -24.66 -28.15 -33.40
CA GLY A 351 -25.02 -27.21 -32.35
C GLY A 351 -23.80 -26.36 -31.96
N SER A 352 -24.02 -25.33 -31.16
CA SER A 352 -22.94 -24.44 -30.72
C SER A 352 -23.28 -23.75 -29.40
N VAL A 353 -22.25 -23.26 -28.71
CA VAL A 353 -22.38 -22.30 -27.60
C VAL A 353 -21.57 -21.07 -27.98
N ALA A 354 -22.22 -19.93 -28.13
CA ALA A 354 -21.57 -18.65 -28.41
C ALA A 354 -21.40 -17.84 -27.12
N ASP A 355 -20.52 -16.84 -27.15
CA ASP A 355 -20.32 -15.91 -26.04
C ASP A 355 -21.63 -15.26 -25.57
N GLY A 356 -21.78 -15.14 -24.26
CA GLY A 356 -22.98 -14.68 -23.57
C GLY A 356 -24.16 -15.67 -23.56
N ALA A 357 -24.14 -16.73 -24.37
CA ALA A 357 -25.23 -17.70 -24.43
C ALA A 357 -25.31 -18.53 -23.14
N GLY A 358 -26.39 -18.34 -22.36
CA GLY A 358 -26.57 -19.06 -21.09
C GLY A 358 -25.50 -18.73 -20.04
N GLY A 359 -24.77 -17.61 -20.20
CA GLY A 359 -23.65 -17.23 -19.33
C GLY A 359 -22.29 -17.78 -19.75
N ALA A 360 -22.17 -18.40 -20.93
CA ALA A 360 -20.87 -18.84 -21.43
C ALA A 360 -19.95 -17.64 -21.71
N LEU A 361 -18.70 -17.74 -21.27
CA LEU A 361 -17.66 -16.73 -21.51
C LEU A 361 -16.69 -17.29 -22.56
N LEU A 362 -16.89 -16.96 -23.85
CA LEU A 362 -16.18 -17.60 -24.97
C LEU A 362 -15.47 -16.62 -25.91
N ASP A 363 -15.34 -15.35 -25.53
CA ASP A 363 -14.55 -14.34 -26.26
C ASP A 363 -13.12 -14.84 -26.49
N ALA A 364 -12.72 -14.95 -27.75
CA ALA A 364 -11.44 -15.51 -28.14
C ALA A 364 -11.21 -16.93 -27.59
N ALA A 365 -12.19 -17.83 -27.78
CA ALA A 365 -12.07 -19.26 -27.48
C ALA A 365 -10.84 -19.86 -28.17
N ARG A 366 -9.85 -20.31 -27.39
CA ARG A 366 -8.50 -20.59 -27.89
C ARG A 366 -8.16 -22.06 -27.98
N PHE A 367 -8.61 -22.86 -27.02
CA PHE A 367 -8.33 -24.29 -26.98
C PHE A 367 -9.51 -25.06 -26.42
N VAL A 368 -9.85 -26.22 -27.01
CA VAL A 368 -10.89 -27.11 -26.50
C VAL A 368 -10.35 -28.50 -26.18
N PHE A 369 -10.70 -29.01 -25.00
CA PHE A 369 -10.42 -30.38 -24.57
C PHE A 369 -11.71 -31.08 -24.16
N ILE A 370 -11.90 -32.33 -24.59
CA ILE A 370 -13.11 -33.11 -24.26
C ILE A 370 -12.78 -34.18 -23.22
N SER A 371 -13.54 -34.19 -22.12
CA SER A 371 -13.50 -35.27 -21.13
C SER A 371 -14.91 -35.70 -20.75
N GLY A 372 -15.25 -36.95 -21.11
CA GLY A 372 -16.57 -37.52 -20.87
C GLY A 372 -17.68 -36.76 -21.60
N THR A 373 -18.57 -36.14 -20.83
CA THR A 373 -19.73 -35.38 -21.34
C THR A 373 -19.55 -33.86 -21.24
N TYR A 374 -18.32 -33.40 -21.02
CA TYR A 374 -17.98 -31.99 -20.89
C TYR A 374 -16.89 -31.57 -21.87
N ALA A 375 -17.04 -30.36 -22.41
CA ALA A 375 -16.01 -29.63 -23.11
C ALA A 375 -15.40 -28.60 -22.17
N TYR A 376 -14.08 -28.53 -22.14
CA TYR A 376 -13.28 -27.62 -21.35
C TYR A 376 -12.56 -26.68 -22.31
N ILE A 377 -12.83 -25.38 -22.20
CA ILE A 377 -12.37 -24.39 -23.15
C ILE A 377 -11.45 -23.41 -22.44
N ALA A 378 -10.22 -23.28 -22.93
CA ALA A 378 -9.34 -22.18 -22.54
C ALA A 378 -9.73 -20.94 -23.35
N VAL A 379 -10.04 -19.85 -22.66
CA VAL A 379 -10.63 -18.64 -23.23
C VAL A 379 -9.70 -17.47 -22.94
N GLN A 380 -9.24 -16.80 -24.00
CA GLN A 380 -8.26 -15.73 -23.87
C GLN A 380 -8.88 -14.41 -23.44
N GLY A 381 -10.03 -14.01 -24.01
CA GLY A 381 -10.62 -12.69 -23.76
C GLY A 381 -11.12 -12.48 -22.33
N TYR A 382 -11.43 -13.57 -21.63
CA TYR A 382 -11.94 -13.57 -20.26
C TYR A 382 -10.94 -14.07 -19.20
N ASP A 383 -9.72 -14.43 -19.59
CA ASP A 383 -8.78 -15.12 -18.72
C ASP A 383 -9.41 -16.36 -18.02
N ALA A 384 -10.11 -17.19 -18.80
CA ALA A 384 -11.02 -18.18 -18.24
C ALA A 384 -10.72 -19.62 -18.67
N LEU A 385 -11.09 -20.57 -17.81
CA LEU A 385 -11.43 -21.92 -18.19
C LEU A 385 -12.96 -22.08 -18.09
N GLU A 386 -13.57 -22.37 -19.22
CA GLU A 386 -15.01 -22.49 -19.41
C GLU A 386 -15.41 -23.97 -19.55
N ILE A 387 -16.55 -24.36 -18.95
CA ILE A 387 -17.03 -25.75 -18.94
C ILE A 387 -18.44 -25.83 -19.53
N VAL A 388 -18.58 -26.62 -20.60
CA VAL A 388 -19.83 -26.81 -21.34
C VAL A 388 -20.26 -28.27 -21.27
N ASN A 389 -21.52 -28.52 -20.91
CA ASN A 389 -22.16 -29.83 -21.00
C ASN A 389 -22.52 -30.11 -22.46
N ILE A 390 -21.97 -31.21 -22.97
CA ILE A 390 -22.14 -31.67 -24.36
C ILE A 390 -22.88 -33.02 -24.43
N SER A 391 -23.57 -33.43 -23.36
CA SER A 391 -24.42 -34.63 -23.35
C SER A 391 -25.54 -34.59 -24.39
N ASN A 392 -26.00 -33.39 -24.76
CA ASN A 392 -26.86 -33.14 -25.91
C ASN A 392 -26.15 -32.25 -26.94
N PRO A 393 -25.45 -32.82 -27.93
CA PRO A 393 -24.67 -32.06 -28.93
C PRO A 393 -25.48 -31.05 -29.77
N SER A 394 -26.81 -31.21 -29.87
CA SER A 394 -27.68 -30.24 -30.55
C SER A 394 -28.12 -29.06 -29.68
N SER A 395 -27.89 -29.14 -28.37
CA SER A 395 -28.21 -28.10 -27.41
C SER A 395 -27.19 -28.13 -26.28
N PRO A 396 -25.90 -27.92 -26.58
CA PRO A 396 -24.87 -27.80 -25.56
C PRO A 396 -25.19 -26.63 -24.63
N ALA A 397 -24.76 -26.70 -23.38
CA ALA A 397 -25.08 -25.69 -22.38
C ALA A 397 -23.88 -25.41 -21.48
N HIS A 398 -23.65 -24.12 -21.19
CA HIS A 398 -22.74 -23.70 -20.12
C HIS A 398 -23.09 -24.37 -18.78
N VAL A 399 -22.07 -24.70 -17.99
CA VAL A 399 -22.20 -25.40 -16.70
C VAL A 399 -21.46 -24.70 -15.58
N GLY A 400 -20.25 -24.22 -15.84
CA GLY A 400 -19.40 -23.58 -14.85
C GLY A 400 -18.15 -23.00 -15.50
N ASN A 401 -17.44 -22.15 -14.76
CA ASN A 401 -16.21 -21.54 -15.20
C ASN A 401 -15.26 -21.24 -14.04
N ILE A 402 -14.01 -20.96 -14.38
CA ILE A 402 -13.06 -20.32 -13.48
C ILE A 402 -12.39 -19.17 -14.23
N ILE A 403 -12.37 -18.00 -13.60
CA ILE A 403 -11.85 -16.75 -14.16
C ILE A 403 -10.74 -16.19 -13.27
N ASN A 404 -9.90 -15.33 -13.84
CA ASN A 404 -8.90 -14.57 -13.10
C ASN A 404 -9.52 -13.79 -11.92
N GLY A 405 -8.92 -13.90 -10.73
CA GLY A 405 -9.28 -13.07 -9.58
C GLY A 405 -10.52 -13.51 -8.79
N ALA A 406 -10.91 -14.78 -8.86
CA ALA A 406 -12.15 -15.23 -8.23
C ALA A 406 -12.14 -15.14 -6.69
N GLY A 407 -13.29 -14.71 -6.18
CA GLY A 407 -13.52 -14.25 -4.82
C GLY A 407 -13.92 -12.78 -4.74
N LYS A 408 -13.90 -12.04 -5.85
CA LYS A 408 -14.52 -10.71 -5.98
C LYS A 408 -15.68 -10.80 -6.98
N PRO A 409 -16.83 -10.13 -6.74
CA PRO A 409 -17.91 -10.02 -7.72
C PRO A 409 -17.38 -9.41 -9.02
N LEU A 410 -17.79 -9.94 -10.19
CA LEU A 410 -17.40 -9.36 -11.48
C LEU A 410 -18.20 -8.08 -11.72
N LEU A 411 -17.68 -6.95 -11.24
CA LEU A 411 -18.31 -5.64 -11.41
C LEU A 411 -17.82 -4.99 -12.72
N ALA A 412 -17.94 -5.70 -13.84
CA ALA A 412 -17.35 -5.24 -15.10
C ALA A 412 -17.90 -3.86 -15.49
N GLY A 413 -17.01 -2.89 -15.72
CA GLY A 413 -17.41 -1.51 -15.96
C GLY A 413 -18.16 -0.87 -14.78
N ALA A 414 -17.86 -1.24 -13.54
CA ALA A 414 -18.44 -0.60 -12.35
C ALA A 414 -18.30 0.92 -12.43
N GLN A 415 -19.40 1.64 -12.23
CA GLN A 415 -19.42 3.11 -12.27
C GLN A 415 -19.69 3.73 -10.90
N SER A 416 -20.39 3.03 -10.03
CA SER A 416 -20.79 3.54 -8.72
C SER A 416 -21.05 2.41 -7.74
N VAL A 417 -20.72 2.65 -6.48
CA VAL A 417 -20.99 1.72 -5.36
C VAL A 417 -21.63 2.48 -4.21
N TYR A 418 -22.61 1.84 -3.57
CA TYR A 418 -23.21 2.30 -2.33
C TYR A 418 -23.18 1.17 -1.30
N VAL A 419 -22.75 1.46 -0.07
CA VAL A 419 -22.73 0.46 1.01
C VAL A 419 -23.84 0.73 2.01
N SER A 420 -24.65 -0.29 2.29
CA SER A 420 -25.67 -0.27 3.33
C SER A 420 -25.67 -1.58 4.11
N GLY A 421 -25.41 -1.51 5.42
CA GLY A 421 -25.27 -2.69 6.27
C GLY A 421 -24.13 -3.60 5.81
N SER A 422 -24.44 -4.88 5.60
CA SER A 422 -23.48 -5.90 5.16
C SER A 422 -23.42 -6.06 3.64
N TYR A 423 -23.98 -5.13 2.87
CA TYR A 423 -24.03 -5.23 1.42
C TYR A 423 -23.46 -3.99 0.73
N ALA A 424 -22.69 -4.22 -0.33
CA ALA A 424 -22.34 -3.22 -1.33
C ALA A 424 -23.22 -3.42 -2.57
N TYR A 425 -23.80 -2.33 -3.06
CA TYR A 425 -24.69 -2.31 -4.21
C TYR A 425 -23.99 -1.53 -5.32
N VAL A 426 -23.90 -2.11 -6.51
CA VAL A 426 -23.01 -1.61 -7.57
C VAL A 426 -23.76 -1.45 -8.88
N ALA A 427 -23.54 -0.32 -9.54
CA ALA A 427 -23.95 -0.10 -10.93
C ALA A 427 -22.82 -0.56 -11.87
N SER A 428 -23.05 -1.64 -12.62
CA SER A 428 -22.05 -2.27 -13.49
C SER A 428 -22.39 -2.04 -14.96
N ALA A 429 -21.78 -1.01 -15.55
CA ALA A 429 -22.08 -0.59 -16.92
C ALA A 429 -21.59 -1.56 -17.99
N GLY A 430 -20.52 -2.30 -17.72
CA GLY A 430 -19.92 -3.24 -18.68
C GLY A 430 -20.80 -4.45 -18.96
N ILE A 431 -21.60 -4.86 -17.97
CA ILE A 431 -22.54 -5.99 -18.07
C ILE A 431 -24.02 -5.55 -18.07
N ASN A 432 -24.30 -4.25 -18.12
CA ASN A 432 -25.66 -3.71 -18.09
C ASN A 432 -26.50 -4.25 -16.91
N ALA A 433 -25.94 -4.21 -15.70
CA ALA A 433 -26.55 -4.84 -14.53
C ALA A 433 -26.37 -4.04 -13.24
N PHE A 434 -27.28 -4.30 -12.31
CA PHE A 434 -27.19 -3.93 -10.91
C PHE A 434 -26.74 -5.14 -10.10
N GLU A 435 -25.62 -5.01 -9.40
CA GLU A 435 -24.98 -6.10 -8.65
C GLU A 435 -25.08 -5.85 -7.14
N VAL A 436 -25.18 -6.93 -6.39
CA VAL A 436 -25.21 -6.94 -4.92
C VAL A 436 -24.08 -7.82 -4.42
N VAL A 437 -23.31 -7.30 -3.48
CA VAL A 437 -22.12 -7.94 -2.93
C VAL A 437 -22.26 -8.03 -1.42
N ASP A 438 -22.16 -9.23 -0.87
CA ASP A 438 -22.05 -9.47 0.56
C ASP A 438 -20.64 -9.09 1.04
N ILE A 439 -20.58 -8.09 1.91
CA ILE A 439 -19.36 -7.56 2.52
C ILE A 439 -19.35 -7.78 4.03
N SER A 440 -20.13 -8.74 4.54
CA SER A 440 -20.12 -9.13 5.96
C SER A 440 -18.71 -9.50 6.43
N ASN A 441 -17.89 -10.06 5.54
CA ASN A 441 -16.44 -10.14 5.68
C ASN A 441 -15.75 -9.24 4.64
N PRO A 442 -15.30 -8.03 5.00
CA PRO A 442 -14.63 -7.11 4.09
C PRO A 442 -13.33 -7.65 3.45
N ALA A 443 -12.70 -8.66 4.06
CA ALA A 443 -11.51 -9.29 3.49
C ALA A 443 -11.84 -10.28 2.36
N ILE A 444 -13.10 -10.74 2.29
CA ILE A 444 -13.57 -11.74 1.33
C ILE A 444 -14.99 -11.33 0.87
N PRO A 445 -15.13 -10.27 0.06
CA PRO A 445 -16.43 -9.82 -0.45
C PRO A 445 -17.01 -10.85 -1.43
N VAL A 446 -18.26 -11.28 -1.26
CA VAL A 446 -18.86 -12.35 -2.07
C VAL A 446 -20.01 -11.80 -2.89
N HIS A 447 -20.07 -12.11 -4.19
CA HIS A 447 -21.25 -11.78 -5.01
C HIS A 447 -22.51 -12.42 -4.42
N LYS A 448 -23.59 -11.64 -4.29
CA LYS A 448 -24.83 -12.06 -3.61
C LYS A 448 -26.02 -12.19 -4.54
N GLY A 449 -26.18 -11.28 -5.50
CA GLY A 449 -27.34 -11.24 -6.38
C GLY A 449 -27.20 -10.15 -7.44
N SER A 450 -27.94 -10.29 -8.53
CA SER A 450 -27.86 -9.38 -9.69
C SER A 450 -29.25 -9.16 -10.31
N LEU A 451 -29.45 -7.99 -10.92
CA LEU A 451 -30.55 -7.68 -11.83
C LEU A 451 -29.97 -7.14 -13.14
N THR A 452 -30.16 -7.87 -14.24
CA THR A 452 -29.67 -7.49 -15.57
C THR A 452 -30.71 -6.71 -16.36
N ASN A 453 -30.23 -5.89 -17.31
CA ASN A 453 -31.08 -5.13 -18.21
C ASN A 453 -32.11 -5.99 -18.96
N GLY A 454 -33.34 -5.49 -19.09
CA GLY A 454 -34.45 -6.17 -19.75
C GLY A 454 -35.15 -7.23 -18.88
N THR A 455 -34.51 -7.74 -17.82
CA THR A 455 -35.13 -8.71 -16.91
C THR A 455 -36.31 -8.08 -16.19
N ASN A 456 -37.51 -8.63 -16.39
CA ASN A 456 -38.76 -8.11 -15.82
C ASN A 456 -39.02 -6.61 -16.11
N GLY A 457 -38.50 -6.10 -17.23
CA GLY A 457 -38.65 -4.69 -17.62
C GLY A 457 -37.64 -3.72 -16.98
N ALA A 458 -36.60 -4.23 -16.31
CA ALA A 458 -35.52 -3.40 -15.77
C ALA A 458 -34.84 -2.57 -16.86
N LEU A 459 -34.60 -1.29 -16.59
CA LEU A 459 -33.92 -0.34 -17.48
C LEU A 459 -32.50 -0.06 -16.98
N LEU A 460 -31.58 -0.96 -17.32
CA LEU A 460 -30.19 -0.99 -16.85
C LEU A 460 -29.19 -1.05 -18.02
N ASN A 461 -29.49 -0.44 -19.16
CA ASN A 461 -28.53 -0.27 -20.24
C ASN A 461 -27.50 0.81 -19.83
N SER A 462 -26.27 0.38 -19.51
CA SER A 462 -25.19 1.24 -19.02
C SER A 462 -25.55 2.06 -17.75
N PRO A 463 -25.78 1.41 -16.59
CA PRO A 463 -26.04 2.09 -15.32
C PRO A 463 -24.82 2.90 -14.86
N GLN A 464 -25.05 4.10 -14.30
CA GLN A 464 -23.99 5.05 -13.92
C GLN A 464 -23.88 5.28 -12.42
N SER A 465 -24.99 5.57 -11.74
CA SER A 465 -24.98 5.90 -10.32
C SER A 465 -25.99 5.05 -9.58
N VAL A 466 -25.62 4.61 -8.38
CA VAL A 466 -26.50 3.90 -7.46
C VAL A 466 -26.58 4.64 -6.13
N PHE A 467 -27.79 4.77 -5.61
CA PHE A 467 -28.04 5.23 -4.24
C PHE A 467 -29.00 4.25 -3.56
N VAL A 468 -28.74 3.91 -2.30
CA VAL A 468 -29.63 3.01 -1.53
C VAL A 468 -30.31 3.77 -0.40
N SER A 469 -31.63 3.65 -0.32
CA SER A 469 -32.43 4.19 0.77
C SER A 469 -33.51 3.20 1.19
N GLY A 470 -33.38 2.70 2.43
CA GLY A 470 -34.26 1.64 2.95
C GLY A 470 -34.12 0.35 2.14
N ASN A 471 -35.24 -0.18 1.66
CA ASN A 471 -35.32 -1.43 0.89
C ASN A 471 -35.22 -1.21 -0.63
N TYR A 472 -34.82 -0.03 -1.08
CA TYR A 472 -34.76 0.30 -2.50
C TYR A 472 -33.39 0.82 -2.91
N ALA A 473 -32.91 0.35 -4.06
CA ALA A 473 -31.81 0.95 -4.79
C ALA A 473 -32.36 1.79 -5.95
N TYR A 474 -31.76 2.95 -6.16
CA TYR A 474 -32.12 3.92 -7.19
C TYR A 474 -30.93 4.04 -8.13
N VAL A 475 -31.12 3.66 -9.39
CA VAL A 475 -30.04 3.52 -10.36
C VAL A 475 -30.31 4.41 -11.57
N THR A 476 -29.36 5.25 -11.95
CA THR A 476 -29.46 5.98 -13.23
C THR A 476 -28.87 5.15 -14.36
N SER A 477 -29.54 5.14 -15.51
CA SER A 477 -29.09 4.47 -16.74
C SER A 477 -28.95 5.49 -17.87
N ILE A 478 -27.77 5.55 -18.50
CA ILE A 478 -27.53 6.45 -19.63
C ILE A 478 -28.06 5.91 -20.94
N GLY A 479 -28.03 4.58 -21.13
CA GLY A 479 -28.53 3.93 -22.33
C GLY A 479 -30.04 4.01 -22.43
N ASP A 480 -30.75 3.77 -21.31
CA ASP A 480 -32.21 3.83 -21.27
C ASP A 480 -32.75 5.22 -20.92
N LYS A 481 -31.86 6.17 -20.59
CA LYS A 481 -32.22 7.54 -20.21
C LYS A 481 -33.24 7.56 -19.08
N ALA A 482 -32.93 6.82 -18.01
CA ALA A 482 -33.91 6.47 -16.98
C ALA A 482 -33.35 6.56 -15.56
N LEU A 483 -34.27 6.75 -14.61
CA LEU A 483 -34.10 6.38 -13.21
C LEU A 483 -34.85 5.07 -12.97
N GLU A 484 -34.11 4.03 -12.63
CA GLU A 484 -34.58 2.69 -12.29
C GLU A 484 -34.66 2.53 -10.77
N ILE A 485 -35.74 1.92 -10.27
CA ILE A 485 -35.95 1.65 -8.85
C ILE A 485 -36.05 0.14 -8.65
N ILE A 486 -35.17 -0.39 -7.81
CA ILE A 486 -34.98 -1.81 -7.59
C ILE A 486 -35.34 -2.14 -6.15
N ASP A 487 -36.23 -3.10 -5.94
CA ASP A 487 -36.51 -3.66 -4.62
C ASP A 487 -35.38 -4.63 -4.23
N ILE A 488 -34.69 -4.28 -3.14
CA ILE A 488 -33.54 -5.02 -2.59
C ILE A 488 -33.88 -5.64 -1.24
N SER A 489 -35.16 -5.80 -0.90
CA SER A 489 -35.60 -6.49 0.31
C SER A 489 -35.06 -7.92 0.41
N ASN A 490 -34.80 -8.56 -0.73
CA ASN A 490 -33.98 -9.76 -0.83
C ASN A 490 -32.69 -9.48 -1.62
N PRO A 491 -31.55 -9.24 -0.95
CA PRO A 491 -30.26 -8.97 -1.60
C PRO A 491 -29.78 -10.07 -2.56
N ALA A 492 -30.26 -11.31 -2.40
CA ALA A 492 -29.91 -12.43 -3.30
C ALA A 492 -30.73 -12.45 -4.60
N ALA A 493 -31.86 -11.75 -4.63
CA ALA A 493 -32.76 -11.69 -5.78
C ALA A 493 -33.37 -10.29 -5.87
N PRO A 494 -32.57 -9.27 -6.22
CA PRO A 494 -33.09 -7.92 -6.46
C PRO A 494 -34.08 -7.94 -7.62
N VAL A 495 -35.14 -7.13 -7.54
CA VAL A 495 -36.20 -7.10 -8.56
C VAL A 495 -36.52 -5.68 -8.99
N HIS A 496 -36.76 -5.49 -10.29
CA HIS A 496 -37.33 -4.27 -10.83
C HIS A 496 -38.62 -3.90 -10.08
N LYS A 497 -38.71 -2.66 -9.61
CA LYS A 497 -39.89 -2.14 -8.91
C LYS A 497 -40.65 -1.10 -9.73
N GLY A 498 -39.94 -0.19 -10.38
CA GLY A 498 -40.51 0.87 -11.19
C GLY A 498 -39.41 1.74 -11.80
N SER A 499 -39.76 2.57 -12.77
CA SER A 499 -38.80 3.45 -13.44
C SER A 499 -39.44 4.72 -13.96
N LEU A 500 -38.61 5.75 -14.19
CA LEU A 500 -39.00 6.99 -14.88
C LEU A 500 -38.02 7.23 -16.02
N THR A 501 -38.54 7.34 -17.25
CA THR A 501 -37.73 7.58 -18.46
C THR A 501 -37.81 9.03 -18.91
N HIS A 502 -36.81 9.46 -19.68
CA HIS A 502 -36.78 10.75 -20.33
C HIS A 502 -38.08 11.04 -21.13
N GLY A 503 -38.60 12.25 -20.98
CA GLY A 503 -39.86 12.71 -21.58
C GLY A 503 -41.12 12.37 -20.76
N THR A 504 -41.07 11.36 -19.90
CA THR A 504 -42.22 10.97 -19.08
C THR A 504 -42.53 12.03 -18.03
N GLY A 505 -43.74 12.58 -18.03
CA GLY A 505 -44.15 13.63 -17.08
C GLY A 505 -43.32 14.92 -17.20
N GLY A 506 -42.63 15.14 -18.33
CA GLY A 506 -41.72 16.27 -18.54
C GLY A 506 -40.31 16.08 -17.97
N ALA A 507 -39.96 14.89 -17.50
CA ALA A 507 -38.61 14.58 -17.02
C ALA A 507 -37.56 14.74 -18.11
N LEU A 508 -36.42 15.33 -17.77
CA LEU A 508 -35.30 15.56 -18.68
C LEU A 508 -34.10 14.72 -18.25
N LEU A 509 -34.26 13.41 -18.36
CA LEU A 509 -33.24 12.43 -17.99
C LEU A 509 -32.33 12.06 -19.17
N ASP A 510 -31.87 13.04 -19.95
CA ASP A 510 -30.89 12.75 -21.01
C ASP A 510 -29.48 12.67 -20.39
N TYR A 511 -28.88 11.49 -20.47
CA TYR A 511 -27.58 11.15 -19.87
C TYR A 511 -27.52 11.40 -18.34
N PRO A 512 -28.33 10.70 -17.52
CA PRO A 512 -28.36 10.89 -16.07
C PRO A 512 -27.12 10.29 -15.38
N GLN A 513 -26.24 11.15 -14.86
CA GLN A 513 -24.91 10.76 -14.34
C GLN A 513 -24.92 10.34 -12.88
N SER A 514 -25.64 11.07 -12.04
CA SER A 514 -25.60 10.92 -10.59
C SER A 514 -26.99 11.01 -10.00
N VAL A 515 -27.27 10.16 -9.01
CA VAL A 515 -28.49 10.22 -8.21
C VAL A 515 -28.16 10.33 -6.73
N TYR A 516 -28.90 11.18 -6.03
CA TYR A 516 -28.93 11.23 -4.57
C TYR A 516 -30.37 11.11 -4.10
N VAL A 517 -30.64 10.34 -3.04
CA VAL A 517 -31.99 10.22 -2.47
C VAL A 517 -32.04 10.85 -1.08
N SER A 518 -33.02 11.73 -0.86
CA SER A 518 -33.29 12.33 0.45
C SER A 518 -34.79 12.39 0.70
N GLY A 519 -35.25 11.66 1.73
CA GLY A 519 -36.67 11.51 2.02
C GLY A 519 -37.42 10.84 0.87
N ASN A 520 -38.48 11.50 0.39
CA ASN A 520 -39.35 11.00 -0.68
C ASN A 520 -38.92 11.46 -2.09
N TYR A 521 -37.70 11.98 -2.25
CA TYR A 521 -37.25 12.56 -3.51
C TYR A 521 -35.90 11.98 -3.94
N ALA A 522 -35.80 11.66 -5.23
CA ALA A 522 -34.54 11.40 -5.91
C ALA A 522 -34.13 12.66 -6.70
N TYR A 523 -32.87 13.05 -6.58
CA TYR A 523 -32.28 14.21 -7.23
C TYR A 523 -31.25 13.70 -8.24
N VAL A 524 -31.45 14.02 -9.52
CA VAL A 524 -30.65 13.46 -10.62
C VAL A 524 -29.94 14.57 -11.36
N ALA A 525 -28.62 14.49 -11.44
CA ALA A 525 -27.80 15.31 -12.33
C ALA A 525 -27.90 14.77 -13.75
N SER A 526 -28.64 15.45 -14.64
CA SER A 526 -28.82 15.03 -16.02
C SER A 526 -27.88 15.78 -16.96
N TYR A 527 -26.80 15.11 -17.34
CA TYR A 527 -25.63 15.71 -18.00
C TYR A 527 -25.97 16.39 -19.33
N SER A 528 -26.67 15.69 -20.23
CA SER A 528 -26.99 16.22 -21.56
C SER A 528 -28.20 17.14 -21.56
N SER A 529 -28.99 17.15 -20.48
CA SER A 529 -30.13 18.05 -20.32
C SER A 529 -29.78 19.35 -19.61
N ASP A 530 -28.53 19.51 -19.16
CA ASP A 530 -28.04 20.68 -18.42
C ASP A 530 -28.98 21.03 -17.24
N ALA A 531 -29.40 20.00 -16.49
CA ALA A 531 -30.45 20.13 -15.48
C ALA A 531 -30.24 19.26 -14.23
N LEU A 532 -30.69 19.78 -13.09
CA LEU A 532 -30.99 19.00 -11.90
C LEU A 532 -32.48 18.64 -11.94
N GLU A 533 -32.78 17.34 -12.03
CA GLU A 533 -34.13 16.79 -12.04
C GLU A 533 -34.52 16.28 -10.65
N ILE A 534 -35.75 16.53 -10.22
CA ILE A 534 -36.30 16.08 -8.94
C ILE A 534 -37.46 15.14 -9.23
N ILE A 535 -37.38 13.92 -8.72
CA ILE A 535 -38.36 12.85 -8.91
C ILE A 535 -39.00 12.51 -7.56
N ASP A 536 -40.32 12.52 -7.50
CA ASP A 536 -41.11 12.00 -6.37
C ASP A 536 -41.12 10.48 -6.42
N ILE A 537 -40.54 9.86 -5.40
CA ILE A 537 -40.38 8.41 -5.24
C ILE A 537 -41.22 7.88 -4.07
N SER A 538 -42.20 8.65 -3.59
CA SER A 538 -43.11 8.21 -2.52
C SER A 538 -43.88 6.93 -2.86
N ASN A 539 -44.08 6.66 -4.15
CA ASN A 539 -44.50 5.37 -4.67
C ASN A 539 -43.38 4.77 -5.56
N PRO A 540 -42.54 3.88 -5.01
CA PRO A 540 -41.43 3.24 -5.76
C PRO A 540 -41.87 2.49 -7.03
N ALA A 541 -43.12 2.03 -7.11
CA ALA A 541 -43.63 1.34 -8.29
C ALA A 541 -44.06 2.29 -9.42
N ALA A 542 -44.24 3.58 -9.13
CA ALA A 542 -44.67 4.58 -10.09
C ALA A 542 -44.05 5.95 -9.73
N PRO A 543 -42.72 6.11 -9.90
CA PRO A 543 -42.06 7.38 -9.67
C PRO A 543 -42.59 8.46 -10.63
N VAL A 544 -42.63 9.71 -10.17
CA VAL A 544 -43.20 10.83 -10.95
C VAL A 544 -42.24 12.02 -10.94
N HIS A 545 -41.98 12.62 -12.11
CA HIS A 545 -41.23 13.86 -12.19
C HIS A 545 -41.92 14.99 -11.40
N LYS A 546 -41.15 15.68 -10.55
CA LYS A 546 -41.65 16.68 -9.61
C LYS A 546 -41.28 18.12 -9.99
N GLY A 547 -40.06 18.34 -10.42
CA GLY A 547 -39.54 19.67 -10.76
C GLY A 547 -38.11 19.61 -11.26
N SER A 548 -37.63 20.70 -11.87
CA SER A 548 -36.27 20.79 -12.40
C SER A 548 -35.70 22.20 -12.32
N LEU A 549 -34.38 22.28 -12.19
CA LEU A 549 -33.60 23.51 -12.37
C LEU A 549 -32.62 23.30 -13.52
N LYS A 550 -32.71 24.14 -14.55
CA LYS A 550 -31.86 24.10 -15.75
C LYS A 550 -30.79 25.17 -15.67
N ASP A 551 -29.70 24.94 -16.40
CA ASP A 551 -28.65 25.94 -16.62
C ASP A 551 -29.22 27.29 -17.07
N GLY A 552 -28.65 28.36 -16.51
CA GLY A 552 -29.06 29.74 -16.74
C GLY A 552 -30.32 30.19 -16.00
N MET A 553 -31.20 29.28 -15.52
CA MET A 553 -32.39 29.69 -14.77
C MET A 553 -32.01 30.30 -13.42
N GLY A 554 -32.38 31.56 -13.21
CA GLY A 554 -32.03 32.29 -11.99
C GLY A 554 -30.52 32.50 -11.78
N GLY A 555 -29.70 32.32 -12.83
CA GLY A 555 -28.24 32.37 -12.74
C GLY A 555 -27.55 31.04 -12.41
N ALA A 556 -28.30 29.92 -12.40
CA ALA A 556 -27.74 28.59 -12.14
C ALA A 556 -26.62 28.21 -13.11
N LEU A 557 -25.55 27.62 -12.57
CA LEU A 557 -24.40 27.11 -13.33
C LEU A 557 -24.46 25.58 -13.43
N LEU A 558 -25.36 25.07 -14.26
CA LEU A 558 -25.70 23.66 -14.41
C LEU A 558 -25.39 23.12 -15.81
N SER A 559 -24.40 23.68 -16.51
CA SER A 559 -23.97 23.10 -17.79
C SER A 559 -23.15 21.83 -17.53
N ARG A 560 -23.67 20.71 -18.03
CA ARG A 560 -23.13 19.35 -17.87
C ARG A 560 -22.92 18.95 -16.40
N PRO A 561 -24.01 18.86 -15.61
CA PRO A 561 -23.94 18.45 -14.22
C PRO A 561 -23.50 16.98 -14.15
N TRP A 562 -22.54 16.69 -13.27
CA TRP A 562 -21.92 15.36 -13.18
C TRP A 562 -22.22 14.65 -11.86
N SER A 563 -22.16 15.38 -10.75
CA SER A 563 -22.36 14.82 -9.41
C SER A 563 -23.32 15.69 -8.62
N VAL A 564 -24.22 15.06 -7.86
CA VAL A 564 -25.13 15.73 -6.93
C VAL A 564 -25.01 15.14 -5.54
N TYR A 565 -25.00 16.00 -4.53
CA TYR A 565 -25.09 15.64 -3.12
C TYR A 565 -26.19 16.47 -2.45
N VAL A 566 -27.04 15.87 -1.63
CA VAL A 566 -28.08 16.61 -0.90
C VAL A 566 -27.77 16.64 0.60
N SER A 567 -27.83 17.83 1.20
CA SER A 567 -27.70 18.01 2.66
C SER A 567 -28.71 19.04 3.15
N GLY A 568 -29.63 18.60 4.01
CA GLY A 568 -30.74 19.42 4.48
C GLY A 568 -31.64 19.89 3.34
N ASN A 569 -31.82 21.21 3.22
CA ASN A 569 -32.67 21.84 2.21
C ASN A 569 -31.92 22.23 0.93
N TYR A 570 -30.69 21.74 0.74
CA TYR A 570 -29.85 22.15 -0.39
C TYR A 570 -29.31 20.94 -1.16
N ALA A 571 -29.34 21.05 -2.48
CA ALA A 571 -28.60 20.18 -3.39
C ALA A 571 -27.34 20.90 -3.86
N TYR A 572 -26.20 20.20 -3.83
CA TYR A 572 -24.89 20.68 -4.22
C TYR A 572 -24.52 19.93 -5.49
N VAL A 573 -24.28 20.65 -6.59
CA VAL A 573 -24.09 20.04 -7.91
C VAL A 573 -22.76 20.48 -8.49
N ALA A 574 -21.91 19.51 -8.81
CA ALA A 574 -20.67 19.73 -9.54
C ALA A 574 -20.97 19.71 -11.05
N SER A 575 -20.68 20.83 -11.73
CA SER A 575 -20.98 21.02 -13.15
C SER A 575 -19.69 21.12 -13.97
N THR A 576 -19.45 20.13 -14.82
CA THR A 576 -18.16 19.95 -15.50
C THR A 576 -17.87 21.04 -16.52
N LEU A 577 -18.87 21.53 -17.27
CA LEU A 577 -18.63 22.56 -18.29
C LEU A 577 -18.75 23.97 -17.73
N SER A 578 -19.61 24.19 -16.74
CA SER A 578 -19.65 25.45 -16.01
C SER A 578 -18.43 25.68 -15.11
N ASN A 579 -17.60 24.65 -14.87
CA ASN A 579 -16.45 24.72 -13.97
C ASN A 579 -16.83 25.29 -12.60
N ALA A 580 -17.92 24.78 -12.02
CA ALA A 580 -18.54 25.35 -10.83
C ALA A 580 -19.17 24.30 -9.91
N LEU A 581 -19.20 24.65 -8.62
CA LEU A 581 -20.12 24.09 -7.64
C LEU A 581 -21.37 24.97 -7.57
N GLU A 582 -22.51 24.42 -7.95
CA GLU A 582 -23.84 25.04 -7.85
C GLU A 582 -24.54 24.60 -6.55
N ILE A 583 -25.21 25.52 -5.85
CA ILE A 583 -26.01 25.25 -4.66
C ILE A 583 -27.46 25.61 -4.98
N VAL A 584 -28.34 24.62 -4.89
CA VAL A 584 -29.76 24.72 -5.22
C VAL A 584 -30.58 24.60 -3.95
N ASP A 585 -31.48 25.56 -3.71
CA ASP A 585 -32.49 25.45 -2.66
C ASP A 585 -33.62 24.53 -3.15
N ILE A 586 -33.78 23.42 -2.45
CA ILE A 586 -34.75 22.35 -2.75
C ILE A 586 -35.85 22.27 -1.67
N SER A 587 -36.00 23.31 -0.84
CA SER A 587 -37.08 23.38 0.17
C SER A 587 -38.48 23.25 -0.43
N ASN A 588 -38.64 23.63 -1.71
CA ASN A 588 -39.78 23.30 -2.53
C ASN A 588 -39.36 22.42 -3.72
N PRO A 589 -39.50 21.08 -3.62
CA PRO A 589 -39.12 20.13 -4.67
C PRO A 589 -39.81 20.36 -6.03
N ALA A 590 -40.97 21.03 -6.05
CA ALA A 590 -41.65 21.36 -7.30
C ALA A 590 -41.08 22.59 -8.02
N LEU A 591 -40.37 23.45 -7.28
CA LEU A 591 -39.80 24.71 -7.77
C LEU A 591 -38.41 24.92 -7.14
N PRO A 592 -37.42 24.08 -7.49
CA PRO A 592 -36.05 24.28 -7.05
C PRO A 592 -35.50 25.60 -7.60
N VAL A 593 -34.69 26.31 -6.81
CA VAL A 593 -34.11 27.61 -7.20
C VAL A 593 -32.62 27.68 -6.93
N HIS A 594 -31.89 28.36 -7.81
CA HIS A 594 -30.50 28.73 -7.58
C HIS A 594 -30.37 29.49 -6.24
N LYS A 595 -29.45 29.04 -5.38
CA LYS A 595 -29.17 29.70 -4.09
C LYS A 595 -27.84 30.43 -4.09
N GLY A 596 -26.81 29.82 -4.66
CA GLY A 596 -25.46 30.36 -4.77
C GLY A 596 -24.56 29.41 -5.55
N SER A 597 -23.37 29.87 -5.92
CA SER A 597 -22.42 29.06 -6.69
C SER A 597 -20.99 29.52 -6.44
N LEU A 598 -20.02 28.62 -6.61
CA LEU A 598 -18.59 28.95 -6.67
C LEU A 598 -18.03 28.45 -8.00
N ALA A 599 -17.61 29.38 -8.86
CA ALA A 599 -17.00 29.07 -10.16
C ALA A 599 -15.47 29.16 -10.10
N SER A 600 -14.79 28.45 -11.00
CA SER A 600 -13.35 28.52 -11.20
C SER A 600 -12.84 29.97 -11.27
N GLY A 601 -11.69 30.21 -10.64
CA GLY A 601 -11.04 31.52 -10.52
C GLY A 601 -11.61 32.41 -9.41
N THR A 602 -12.79 32.10 -8.85
CA THR A 602 -13.40 32.88 -7.77
C THR A 602 -12.70 32.60 -6.45
N GLY A 603 -12.13 33.63 -5.82
CA GLY A 603 -11.49 33.50 -4.51
C GLY A 603 -10.29 32.53 -4.47
N GLY A 604 -9.70 32.19 -5.62
CA GLY A 604 -8.61 31.22 -5.75
C GLY A 604 -9.05 29.77 -6.01
N ALA A 605 -10.35 29.51 -6.14
CA ALA A 605 -10.88 28.21 -6.55
C ALA A 605 -10.35 27.80 -7.93
N LEU A 606 -10.03 26.52 -8.11
CA LEU A 606 -9.52 25.97 -9.36
C LEU A 606 -10.68 25.43 -10.18
N LEU A 607 -11.46 24.48 -9.64
CA LEU A 607 -12.71 23.93 -10.17
C LEU A 607 -12.74 23.69 -11.68
N GLN A 608 -11.62 23.33 -12.31
CA GLN A 608 -11.60 22.93 -13.72
C GLN A 608 -12.08 21.48 -13.81
N THR A 609 -13.23 21.29 -14.46
CA THR A 609 -13.92 20.01 -14.65
C THR A 609 -14.20 19.29 -13.32
N PRO A 610 -15.07 19.84 -12.44
CA PRO A 610 -15.43 19.20 -11.18
C PRO A 610 -16.23 17.91 -11.44
N THR A 611 -15.78 16.80 -10.87
CA THR A 611 -16.25 15.43 -11.15
C THR A 611 -17.04 14.79 -10.02
N SER A 612 -16.83 15.23 -8.78
CA SER A 612 -17.53 14.69 -7.61
C SER A 612 -17.69 15.76 -6.54
N VAL A 613 -18.81 15.72 -5.83
CA VAL A 613 -19.05 16.55 -4.64
C VAL A 613 -19.51 15.67 -3.49
N PHE A 614 -18.89 15.87 -2.32
CA PHE A 614 -19.33 15.30 -1.06
C PHE A 614 -19.50 16.41 -0.03
N VAL A 615 -20.58 16.41 0.75
CA VAL A 615 -20.81 17.41 1.80
C VAL A 615 -20.69 16.75 3.18
N SER A 616 -19.88 17.35 4.06
CA SER A 616 -19.77 16.97 5.46
C SER A 616 -19.74 18.22 6.35
N GLY A 617 -20.69 18.32 7.27
CA GLY A 617 -20.85 19.50 8.13
C GLY A 617 -21.06 20.78 7.32
N SER A 618 -20.20 21.78 7.53
CA SER A 618 -20.24 23.08 6.84
C SER A 618 -19.32 23.15 5.62
N HIS A 619 -18.84 22.02 5.10
CA HIS A 619 -17.89 21.99 3.98
C HIS A 619 -18.36 21.07 2.85
N ALA A 620 -18.11 21.50 1.63
CA ALA A 620 -18.18 20.69 0.42
C ALA A 620 -16.75 20.35 -0.04
N TYR A 621 -16.55 19.09 -0.39
CA TYR A 621 -15.31 18.51 -0.88
C TYR A 621 -15.53 18.15 -2.34
N VAL A 622 -14.75 18.77 -3.22
CA VAL A 622 -14.95 18.68 -4.67
C VAL A 622 -13.68 18.19 -5.33
N THR A 623 -13.77 17.10 -6.10
CA THR A 623 -12.66 16.69 -6.97
C THR A 623 -12.78 17.39 -8.30
N SER A 624 -11.65 17.90 -8.79
CA SER A 624 -11.58 18.66 -10.04
C SER A 624 -10.55 18.01 -10.96
N ALA A 625 -11.03 17.33 -11.99
CA ALA A 625 -10.20 16.45 -12.83
C ALA A 625 -9.08 17.23 -13.52
N GLU A 626 -9.38 18.34 -14.20
CA GLU A 626 -8.37 19.13 -14.91
C GLU A 626 -7.54 20.05 -13.98
N SER A 627 -7.93 20.16 -12.72
CA SER A 627 -7.15 20.87 -11.71
C SER A 627 -6.20 19.95 -10.94
N ASP A 628 -6.30 18.63 -11.14
CA ASP A 628 -5.62 17.59 -10.37
C ASP A 628 -5.67 17.83 -8.86
N ALA A 629 -6.87 18.18 -8.37
CA ALA A 629 -7.06 18.66 -7.01
C ALA A 629 -8.30 18.11 -6.31
N LEU A 630 -8.19 17.94 -5.00
CA LEU A 630 -9.31 17.96 -4.06
C LEU A 630 -9.44 19.38 -3.50
N GLU A 631 -10.60 20.01 -3.68
CA GLU A 631 -10.89 21.36 -3.21
C GLU A 631 -11.90 21.34 -2.06
N ILE A 632 -11.68 22.20 -1.08
CA ILE A 632 -12.53 22.33 0.11
C ILE A 632 -13.18 23.70 0.10
N ILE A 633 -14.51 23.71 0.16
CA ILE A 633 -15.36 24.89 0.05
C ILE A 633 -16.21 24.99 1.31
N ASP A 634 -16.20 26.16 1.95
CA ASP A 634 -17.09 26.48 3.06
C ASP A 634 -18.45 26.89 2.53
N ILE A 635 -19.45 26.14 2.96
CA ILE A 635 -20.86 26.26 2.58
C ILE A 635 -21.73 26.65 3.78
N SER A 636 -21.13 27.16 4.87
CA SER A 636 -21.87 27.68 6.03
C SER A 636 -22.85 28.78 5.65
N ASN A 637 -22.57 29.52 4.57
CA ASN A 637 -23.51 30.40 3.89
C ASN A 637 -23.80 29.87 2.47
N PRO A 638 -24.90 29.12 2.27
CA PRO A 638 -25.26 28.55 0.97
C PRO A 638 -25.44 29.57 -0.16
N SER A 639 -25.76 30.84 0.16
CA SER A 639 -25.86 31.91 -0.85
C SER A 639 -24.53 32.54 -1.25
N ALA A 640 -23.45 32.26 -0.51
CA ALA A 640 -22.12 32.78 -0.78
C ALA A 640 -21.06 31.76 -0.35
N PRO A 641 -20.95 30.61 -1.07
CA PRO A 641 -19.91 29.63 -0.79
C PRO A 641 -18.51 30.24 -0.97
N VAL A 642 -17.56 29.83 -0.12
CA VAL A 642 -16.20 30.40 -0.08
C VAL A 642 -15.16 29.30 -0.21
N TYR A 643 -14.24 29.45 -1.14
CA TYR A 643 -13.05 28.60 -1.25
C TYR A 643 -12.20 28.64 0.04
N LYS A 644 -11.80 27.48 0.58
CA LYS A 644 -11.00 27.39 1.82
C LYS A 644 -9.61 26.83 1.62
N GLY A 645 -9.45 25.79 0.82
CA GLY A 645 -8.18 25.08 0.68
C GLY A 645 -8.25 24.02 -0.41
N ASN A 646 -7.10 23.44 -0.74
CA ASN A 646 -7.00 22.30 -1.65
C ASN A 646 -5.82 21.41 -1.28
N LEU A 647 -5.83 20.18 -1.79
CA LEU A 647 -4.65 19.34 -2.00
C LEU A 647 -4.50 19.11 -3.50
N LYS A 648 -3.29 19.30 -4.03
CA LYS A 648 -2.96 19.17 -5.47
C LYS A 648 -1.97 18.06 -5.74
N HIS A 649 -1.98 17.55 -6.97
CA HIS A 649 -0.89 16.75 -7.51
C HIS A 649 0.49 17.31 -7.15
N GLY A 650 1.39 16.43 -6.71
CA GLY A 650 2.78 16.77 -6.40
C GLY A 650 2.99 17.60 -5.13
N THR A 651 1.91 17.98 -4.42
CA THR A 651 1.99 18.64 -3.11
C THR A 651 1.94 17.58 -2.02
N ASP A 652 2.86 17.64 -1.06
CA ASP A 652 2.95 16.69 0.07
C ASP A 652 2.99 15.21 -0.32
N GLY A 653 3.42 14.88 -1.54
CA GLY A 653 3.48 13.50 -2.04
C GLY A 653 2.18 12.98 -2.68
N ALA A 654 1.13 13.79 -2.75
CA ALA A 654 -0.14 13.41 -3.36
C ALA A 654 0.00 13.10 -4.86
N LEU A 655 -0.57 11.97 -5.30
CA LEU A 655 -0.60 11.51 -6.69
C LEU A 655 -1.98 11.71 -7.33
N LEU A 656 -2.72 12.73 -6.90
CA LEU A 656 -3.98 13.14 -7.53
C LEU A 656 -3.73 13.42 -9.01
N ASP A 657 -4.26 12.62 -9.90
CA ASP A 657 -4.10 12.74 -11.36
C ASP A 657 -5.42 12.33 -12.00
N LEU A 658 -6.13 13.29 -12.59
CA LEU A 658 -7.55 13.18 -12.96
C LEU A 658 -8.42 12.59 -11.81
N PRO A 659 -8.52 13.26 -10.64
CA PRO A 659 -9.36 12.81 -9.55
C PRO A 659 -10.84 12.79 -9.97
N TYR A 660 -11.52 11.71 -9.61
CA TYR A 660 -12.82 11.38 -10.19
C TYR A 660 -13.95 11.23 -9.18
N SER A 661 -13.68 10.67 -8.00
CA SER A 661 -14.67 10.52 -6.92
C SER A 661 -14.05 10.82 -5.57
N VAL A 662 -14.83 11.43 -4.68
CA VAL A 662 -14.46 11.66 -3.28
C VAL A 662 -15.52 11.11 -2.34
N ALA A 663 -15.07 10.49 -1.25
CA ALA A 663 -15.90 10.16 -0.10
C ALA A 663 -15.24 10.69 1.17
N VAL A 664 -16.05 11.19 2.12
CA VAL A 664 -15.55 11.66 3.41
C VAL A 664 -16.10 10.80 4.54
N SER A 665 -15.21 10.37 5.43
CA SER A 665 -15.58 9.73 6.69
C SER A 665 -14.74 10.29 7.83
N ARG A 666 -15.40 10.83 8.86
CA ARG A 666 -14.77 11.54 9.98
C ARG A 666 -13.87 12.68 9.47
N ASP A 667 -12.60 12.66 9.84
CA ASP A 667 -11.59 13.67 9.47
C ASP A 667 -10.80 13.28 8.22
N TYR A 668 -11.28 12.31 7.43
CA TYR A 668 -10.59 11.82 6.24
C TYR A 668 -11.41 11.96 4.96
N ALA A 669 -10.75 12.40 3.90
CA ALA A 669 -11.24 12.28 2.53
C ALA A 669 -10.49 11.16 1.81
N PHE A 670 -11.26 10.33 1.11
CA PHE A 670 -10.79 9.27 0.23
C PHE A 670 -11.04 9.73 -1.20
N VAL A 671 -9.99 9.83 -2.02
CA VAL A 671 -10.08 10.32 -3.39
C VAL A 671 -9.51 9.29 -4.34
N VAL A 672 -10.26 8.94 -5.38
CA VAL A 672 -9.77 8.05 -6.44
C VAL A 672 -9.40 8.83 -7.70
N SER A 673 -8.31 8.41 -8.35
CA SER A 673 -7.72 9.06 -9.52
C SER A 673 -7.50 8.07 -10.66
N ARG A 674 -7.87 8.46 -11.89
CA ARG A 674 -7.96 7.53 -13.04
C ARG A 674 -6.65 7.32 -13.80
N ASP A 675 -5.79 8.32 -13.91
CA ASP A 675 -4.58 8.20 -14.76
C ASP A 675 -3.43 7.50 -14.03
N LYS A 676 -3.35 7.67 -12.71
CA LYS A 676 -2.38 6.96 -11.87
C LYS A 676 -2.95 5.72 -11.18
N ASN A 677 -4.24 5.43 -11.37
CA ASN A 677 -4.91 4.28 -10.75
C ASN A 677 -4.68 4.25 -9.23
N THR A 678 -5.04 5.34 -8.55
CA THR A 678 -4.77 5.53 -7.12
C THR A 678 -6.04 5.74 -6.30
N LEU A 679 -5.94 5.33 -5.02
CA LEU A 679 -6.80 5.77 -3.93
C LEU A 679 -5.92 6.56 -2.95
N GLU A 680 -6.24 7.83 -2.76
CA GLU A 680 -5.56 8.75 -1.86
C GLU A 680 -6.33 8.91 -0.56
N LEU A 681 -5.62 8.80 0.57
CA LEU A 681 -6.11 9.14 1.89
C LEU A 681 -5.60 10.53 2.27
N ILE A 682 -6.52 11.43 2.60
CA ILE A 682 -6.24 12.84 2.87
C ILE A 682 -6.84 13.22 4.23
N ASP A 683 -6.03 13.76 5.12
CA ASP A 683 -6.46 14.33 6.39
C ASP A 683 -7.05 15.72 6.15
N ILE A 684 -8.32 15.89 6.53
CA ILE A 684 -9.11 17.11 6.34
C ILE A 684 -9.52 17.73 7.69
N SER A 685 -8.89 17.33 8.80
CA SER A 685 -9.11 17.90 10.14
C SER A 685 -8.85 19.41 10.18
N ASN A 686 -7.97 19.91 9.30
CA ASN A 686 -7.83 21.32 8.99
C ASN A 686 -8.26 21.61 7.54
N PRO A 687 -9.52 22.04 7.31
CA PRO A 687 -10.06 22.34 5.98
C PRO A 687 -9.29 23.38 5.16
N SER A 688 -8.48 24.22 5.81
CA SER A 688 -7.66 25.24 5.14
C SER A 688 -6.30 24.73 4.67
N ALA A 689 -5.85 23.59 5.20
CA ALA A 689 -4.57 22.96 4.87
C ALA A 689 -4.72 21.43 4.97
N PRO A 690 -5.44 20.81 4.03
CA PRO A 690 -5.54 19.35 3.98
C PRO A 690 -4.17 18.73 3.72
N VAL A 691 -3.91 17.57 4.32
CA VAL A 691 -2.59 16.91 4.28
C VAL A 691 -2.72 15.53 3.66
N HIS A 692 -1.82 15.20 2.73
CA HIS A 692 -1.71 13.85 2.19
C HIS A 692 -1.25 12.86 3.28
N VAL A 693 -1.94 11.73 3.41
CA VAL A 693 -1.62 10.68 4.39
C VAL A 693 -0.98 9.48 3.72
N GLY A 694 -1.51 9.05 2.58
CA GLY A 694 -0.98 7.90 1.87
C GLY A 694 -1.76 7.59 0.60
N SER A 695 -1.14 6.75 -0.23
CA SER A 695 -1.69 6.33 -1.52
C SER A 695 -1.70 4.81 -1.59
N LEU A 696 -2.81 4.25 -2.05
CA LEU A 696 -2.84 2.90 -2.62
C LEU A 696 -2.72 3.03 -4.13
N ILE A 697 -1.79 2.29 -4.73
CA ILE A 697 -1.49 2.33 -6.17
C ILE A 697 -1.73 0.94 -6.76
N GLN A 698 -2.20 0.86 -8.01
CA GLN A 698 -2.30 -0.39 -8.75
C GLN A 698 -1.08 -1.31 -8.58
N GLY A 699 -1.32 -2.58 -8.26
CA GLY A 699 -0.29 -3.61 -8.10
C GLY A 699 0.46 -3.59 -6.76
N SER A 700 0.33 -2.53 -5.95
CA SER A 700 0.90 -2.52 -4.60
C SER A 700 0.07 -3.39 -3.65
N GLY A 701 0.72 -4.34 -2.96
CA GLY A 701 0.04 -5.24 -2.01
C GLY A 701 -1.07 -6.12 -2.61
N GLY A 702 -1.11 -6.28 -3.94
CA GLY A 702 -2.16 -7.03 -4.64
C GLY A 702 -3.42 -6.22 -5.00
N ALA A 703 -3.40 -4.89 -4.85
CA ALA A 703 -4.54 -4.03 -5.20
C ALA A 703 -4.82 -3.97 -6.71
N LEU A 704 -6.10 -4.07 -7.09
CA LEU A 704 -6.62 -4.02 -8.47
C LEU A 704 -7.43 -2.73 -8.73
N LEU A 705 -6.81 -1.58 -8.48
CA LEU A 705 -7.32 -0.24 -8.81
C LEU A 705 -7.25 0.12 -10.32
N ASP A 706 -7.56 -0.79 -11.25
CA ASP A 706 -7.48 -0.45 -12.68
C ASP A 706 -8.67 0.40 -13.15
N GLY A 707 -8.43 1.69 -13.36
CA GLY A 707 -9.43 2.70 -13.69
C GLY A 707 -10.47 2.89 -12.58
N PRO A 708 -10.09 3.33 -11.36
CA PRO A 708 -11.03 3.47 -10.27
C PRO A 708 -12.08 4.51 -10.65
N SER A 709 -13.36 4.15 -10.48
CA SER A 709 -14.49 4.92 -10.97
C SER A 709 -15.30 5.56 -9.86
N PHE A 710 -15.31 4.97 -8.67
CA PHE A 710 -16.05 5.50 -7.54
C PHE A 710 -15.45 5.05 -6.22
N VAL A 711 -15.62 5.88 -5.20
CA VAL A 711 -15.30 5.54 -3.81
C VAL A 711 -16.47 5.86 -2.91
N PHE A 712 -16.80 4.93 -2.01
CA PHE A 712 -17.74 5.12 -0.93
C PHE A 712 -17.02 4.91 0.41
N ALA A 713 -17.35 5.68 1.45
CA ALA A 713 -16.75 5.52 2.77
C ALA A 713 -17.81 5.26 3.83
N SER A 714 -17.56 4.28 4.71
CA SER A 714 -18.41 3.97 5.86
C SER A 714 -17.56 3.56 7.05
N GLY A 715 -17.65 4.34 8.13
CA GLY A 715 -16.79 4.14 9.30
C GLY A 715 -15.31 4.28 8.93
N ASP A 716 -14.51 3.27 9.23
CA ASP A 716 -13.07 3.22 8.94
C ASP A 716 -12.75 2.55 7.59
N TYR A 717 -13.77 2.24 6.78
CA TYR A 717 -13.60 1.58 5.50
C TYR A 717 -13.90 2.50 4.33
N ALA A 718 -13.08 2.38 3.28
CA ALA A 718 -13.34 2.91 1.96
C ALA A 718 -13.52 1.74 0.97
N TYR A 719 -14.56 1.83 0.16
CA TYR A 719 -15.00 0.84 -0.81
C TYR A 719 -14.81 1.45 -2.19
N VAL A 720 -13.87 0.93 -2.95
CA VAL A 720 -13.51 1.43 -4.27
C VAL A 720 -13.93 0.41 -5.32
N VAL A 721 -14.62 0.89 -6.35
CA VAL A 721 -14.89 0.08 -7.54
C VAL A 721 -14.03 0.55 -8.71
N SER A 722 -13.56 -0.42 -9.48
CA SER A 722 -12.65 -0.22 -10.60
C SER A 722 -13.30 -0.64 -11.91
N ARG A 723 -13.28 0.26 -12.91
CA ARG A 723 -14.01 0.06 -14.17
C ARG A 723 -13.43 -1.05 -15.04
N PHE A 724 -12.11 -1.21 -15.03
CA PHE A 724 -11.42 -2.13 -15.94
C PHE A 724 -11.13 -3.48 -15.29
N SER A 725 -10.70 -3.49 -14.01
CA SER A 725 -10.49 -4.74 -13.28
C SER A 725 -11.78 -5.38 -12.78
N GLY A 726 -12.89 -4.63 -12.72
CA GLY A 726 -14.15 -5.08 -12.12
C GLY A 726 -14.06 -5.37 -10.61
N ALA A 727 -12.98 -4.93 -9.94
CA ALA A 727 -12.74 -5.22 -8.54
C ALA A 727 -13.51 -4.28 -7.61
N LEU A 728 -14.02 -4.83 -6.49
CA LEU A 728 -14.37 -4.09 -5.28
C LEU A 728 -13.20 -4.18 -4.30
N GLU A 729 -12.43 -3.11 -4.16
CA GLU A 729 -11.36 -3.00 -3.18
C GLU A 729 -11.90 -2.39 -1.89
N ILE A 730 -11.65 -3.05 -0.76
CA ILE A 730 -12.06 -2.56 0.55
C ILE A 730 -10.81 -2.19 1.34
N PHE A 731 -10.59 -0.89 1.49
CA PHE A 731 -9.48 -0.33 2.24
C PHE A 731 -9.93 -0.04 3.68
N HIS A 732 -9.11 -0.41 4.64
CA HIS A 732 -9.33 -0.08 6.05
C HIS A 732 -8.34 1.01 6.49
N ALA A 733 -8.85 2.19 6.81
CA ALA A 733 -8.10 3.34 7.27
C ALA A 733 -7.82 3.29 8.79
N ALA A 734 -7.26 2.19 9.31
CA ALA A 734 -6.85 2.15 10.71
C ALA A 734 -5.55 2.94 10.91
N LYS A 735 -5.56 3.86 11.88
CA LYS A 735 -4.34 4.24 12.58
C LYS A 735 -3.78 3.02 13.31
N GLN A 736 -2.47 2.87 13.29
CA GLN A 736 -1.76 1.86 14.07
C GLN A 736 -1.63 2.34 15.52
N ASP A 737 -1.73 1.42 16.46
CA ASP A 737 -1.37 1.73 17.84
C ASP A 737 0.14 1.97 17.96
N GLN A 738 0.53 2.83 18.89
CA GLN A 738 1.93 3.06 19.22
C GLN A 738 2.14 3.12 20.73
N THR A 739 3.36 2.78 21.14
CA THR A 739 3.79 2.78 22.54
C THR A 739 4.98 3.70 22.71
N ILE A 740 5.14 4.25 23.91
CA ILE A 740 6.35 4.96 24.32
C ILE A 740 7.18 4.01 25.18
N ASP A 741 8.44 3.80 24.79
CA ASP A 741 9.45 3.25 25.69
C ASP A 741 10.18 4.43 26.35
N PHE A 742 10.19 4.47 27.67
CA PHE A 742 10.77 5.57 28.43
C PHE A 742 11.47 5.01 29.67
N ASP A 743 12.78 5.24 29.77
CA ASP A 743 13.61 4.73 30.85
C ASP A 743 13.29 5.42 32.20
N ALA A 744 13.39 4.64 33.28
CA ALA A 744 13.26 5.17 34.63
C ALA A 744 14.38 6.19 34.93
N ILE A 745 14.03 7.28 35.62
CA ILE A 745 14.97 8.35 35.95
C ILE A 745 15.54 8.10 37.35
N ALA A 746 16.86 7.95 37.44
CA ALA A 746 17.55 7.80 38.72
C ALA A 746 17.50 9.09 39.55
N SER A 747 17.48 8.97 40.88
CA SER A 747 17.57 10.10 41.80
C SER A 747 18.82 10.94 41.54
N LYS A 748 18.70 12.26 41.70
CA LYS A 748 19.79 13.22 41.57
C LYS A 748 20.06 13.93 42.89
N THR A 749 21.14 14.68 42.94
CA THR A 749 21.44 15.59 44.06
C THR A 749 21.38 17.01 43.53
N TYR A 750 20.98 17.96 44.36
CA TYR A 750 21.03 19.38 44.00
C TYR A 750 22.45 19.79 43.56
N GLY A 751 22.55 20.56 42.47
CA GLY A 751 23.82 20.86 41.78
C GLY A 751 24.27 19.81 40.76
N ALA A 752 23.51 18.74 40.53
CA ALA A 752 23.80 17.81 39.44
C ALA A 752 23.70 18.52 38.08
N ALA A 753 24.63 18.19 37.17
CA ALA A 753 24.59 18.69 35.80
C ALA A 753 23.31 18.28 35.08
N SER A 754 22.88 19.11 34.12
CA SER A 754 21.74 18.81 33.25
C SER A 754 21.96 17.47 32.53
N PHE A 755 20.88 16.72 32.33
CA PHE A 755 20.92 15.40 31.71
C PHE A 755 19.83 15.24 30.64
N GLN A 756 20.05 14.31 29.71
CA GLN A 756 19.10 14.03 28.64
C GLN A 756 18.12 12.94 29.05
N LEU A 757 16.86 13.10 28.62
CA LEU A 757 15.85 12.05 28.65
C LEU A 757 15.95 11.22 27.36
N ASN A 758 15.74 9.91 27.49
CA ASN A 758 15.68 9.00 26.38
C ASN A 758 14.32 8.29 26.39
N ALA A 759 13.45 8.70 25.47
CA ALA A 759 12.19 8.03 25.21
C ALA A 759 12.02 7.89 23.70
N THR A 760 11.50 6.75 23.28
CA THR A 760 11.24 6.44 21.87
C THR A 760 9.78 6.06 21.71
N ALA A 761 9.14 6.55 20.66
CA ALA A 761 7.85 6.05 20.22
C ALA A 761 8.07 4.91 19.21
N SER A 762 7.29 3.84 19.27
CA SER A 762 7.36 2.74 18.31
C SER A 762 7.08 3.16 16.86
N SER A 763 6.42 4.31 16.68
CA SER A 763 6.16 4.97 15.40
C SER A 763 7.35 5.74 14.82
N GLY A 764 8.40 5.98 15.62
CA GLY A 764 9.50 6.89 15.28
C GLY A 764 9.16 8.38 15.41
N LEU A 765 7.95 8.74 15.87
CA LEU A 765 7.56 10.14 16.11
C LEU A 765 8.29 10.74 17.32
N VAL A 766 8.49 12.06 17.29
CA VAL A 766 9.15 12.81 18.36
C VAL A 766 8.27 12.81 19.63
N VAL A 767 8.88 12.47 20.76
CA VAL A 767 8.25 12.45 22.09
C VAL A 767 8.41 13.80 22.80
N ALA A 768 7.31 14.30 23.38
CA ALA A 768 7.31 15.51 24.19
C ALA A 768 7.36 15.20 25.69
N TYR A 769 8.02 16.04 26.47
CA TYR A 769 8.21 15.86 27.91
C TYR A 769 7.60 17.01 28.73
N LYS A 770 7.07 16.67 29.92
CA LYS A 770 6.56 17.65 30.87
C LYS A 770 6.96 17.30 32.30
N SER A 771 7.42 18.31 33.05
CA SER A 771 7.63 18.19 34.50
C SER A 771 6.35 18.56 35.24
N SER A 772 5.98 17.75 36.23
CA SER A 772 4.88 18.05 37.15
C SER A 772 5.23 19.13 38.16
N ASN A 773 6.52 19.33 38.45
CA ASN A 773 7.01 20.34 39.37
C ASN A 773 8.29 21.01 38.84
N THR A 774 8.12 22.20 38.24
CA THR A 774 9.22 22.99 37.67
C THR A 774 10.12 23.65 38.70
N ALA A 775 9.72 23.73 39.97
CA ALA A 775 10.60 24.20 41.05
C ALA A 775 11.67 23.17 41.43
N VAL A 776 11.44 21.89 41.12
CA VAL A 776 12.41 20.80 41.34
C VAL A 776 13.24 20.54 40.08
N ALA A 777 12.58 20.43 38.92
CA ALA A 777 13.29 20.30 37.65
C ALA A 777 12.50 20.89 36.46
N THR A 778 13.19 21.64 35.61
CA THR A 778 12.67 22.20 34.36
C THR A 778 13.11 21.35 33.16
N ILE A 779 12.37 21.46 32.05
CA ILE A 779 12.65 20.71 30.82
C ILE A 779 12.69 21.67 29.63
N SER A 780 13.71 21.55 28.79
CA SER A 780 13.80 22.20 27.48
C SER A 780 14.21 21.18 26.43
N GLY A 781 13.31 20.89 25.49
CA GLY A 781 13.46 19.74 24.58
C GLY A 781 13.49 18.43 25.37
N SER A 782 14.59 17.68 25.27
CA SER A 782 14.88 16.47 26.06
C SER A 782 15.79 16.71 27.26
N THR A 783 16.22 17.96 27.50
CA THR A 783 17.19 18.29 28.56
C THR A 783 16.47 18.64 29.84
N VAL A 784 16.79 17.93 30.93
CA VAL A 784 16.33 18.24 32.28
C VAL A 784 17.40 19.06 33.01
N THR A 785 16.98 20.14 33.64
CA THR A 785 17.81 20.94 34.54
C THR A 785 17.24 20.86 35.95
N VAL A 786 18.09 20.48 36.92
CA VAL A 786 17.72 20.41 38.34
C VAL A 786 17.73 21.83 38.91
N VAL A 787 16.62 22.24 39.50
CA VAL A 787 16.41 23.61 40.02
C VAL A 787 16.26 23.63 41.54
N GLY A 788 15.82 22.54 42.16
CA GLY A 788 15.61 22.49 43.61
C GLY A 788 15.41 21.08 44.14
N VAL A 789 15.48 20.94 45.46
CA VAL A 789 15.26 19.68 46.18
C VAL A 789 13.78 19.33 46.24
N GLY A 790 13.46 18.05 46.08
CA GLY A 790 12.10 17.55 46.14
C GLY A 790 11.86 16.40 45.18
N THR A 791 10.59 16.10 44.92
CA THR A 791 10.18 15.07 43.96
C THR A 791 9.49 15.72 42.76
N THR A 792 9.73 15.18 41.57
CA THR A 792 8.97 15.53 40.37
C THR A 792 8.75 14.30 39.52
N THR A 793 7.58 14.21 38.93
CA THR A 793 7.23 13.26 37.88
C THR A 793 7.45 13.91 36.52
N ILE A 794 8.18 13.22 35.66
CA ILE A 794 8.37 13.58 34.25
C ILE A 794 7.46 12.67 33.41
N THR A 795 6.57 13.28 32.62
CA THR A 795 5.66 12.59 31.71
C THR A 795 6.17 12.71 30.28
N ALA A 796 6.36 11.58 29.61
CA ALA A 796 6.60 11.47 28.19
C ALA A 796 5.28 11.21 27.45
N SER A 797 5.01 11.98 26.40
CA SER A 797 3.75 11.93 25.65
C SER A 797 3.99 12.04 24.14
N GLN A 798 3.14 11.36 23.36
CA GLN A 798 3.14 11.40 21.90
C GLN A 798 1.68 11.46 21.42
N ALA A 799 1.32 12.49 20.67
CA ALA A 799 -0.07 12.85 20.33
C ALA A 799 -0.71 12.05 19.18
N GLY A 800 0.04 11.16 18.53
CA GLY A 800 -0.32 10.52 17.27
C GLY A 800 0.07 11.33 16.05
N ASN A 801 -0.31 10.81 14.91
CA ASN A 801 -0.37 11.49 13.62
C ASN A 801 -1.51 10.85 12.80
N PRO A 802 -1.61 11.10 11.49
CA PRO A 802 -2.61 10.43 10.65
C PRO A 802 -2.45 8.91 10.52
N HIS A 803 -1.26 8.35 10.80
CA HIS A 803 -0.95 6.92 10.72
C HIS A 803 -0.98 6.20 12.07
N TYR A 804 -0.84 6.92 13.19
CA TYR A 804 -0.72 6.36 14.53
C TYR A 804 -1.66 7.04 15.53
N TYR A 805 -2.35 6.25 16.36
CA TYR A 805 -3.13 6.79 17.50
C TYR A 805 -2.22 7.47 18.52
N ALA A 806 -2.75 8.34 19.38
CA ALA A 806 -1.96 8.89 20.48
C ALA A 806 -1.43 7.77 21.38
N ALA A 807 -0.14 7.80 21.71
CA ALA A 807 0.45 6.80 22.60
C ALA A 807 -0.03 7.03 24.04
N THR A 808 -0.24 5.94 24.78
CA THR A 808 -0.46 6.05 26.23
C THR A 808 0.79 6.68 26.86
N SER A 809 0.61 7.79 27.56
CA SER A 809 1.73 8.54 28.15
C SER A 809 2.40 7.73 29.27
N VAL A 810 3.73 7.72 29.29
CA VAL A 810 4.54 7.03 30.30
C VAL A 810 5.16 8.07 31.23
N SER A 811 5.14 7.82 32.54
CA SER A 811 5.62 8.78 33.53
C SER A 811 6.56 8.13 34.53
N HIS A 812 7.67 8.81 34.83
CA HIS A 812 8.64 8.38 35.84
C HIS A 812 8.86 9.48 36.87
N THR A 813 8.89 9.08 38.14
CA THR A 813 9.17 9.99 39.25
C THR A 813 10.60 9.82 39.70
N PHE A 814 11.30 10.94 39.90
CA PHE A 814 12.62 10.92 40.54
C PHE A 814 12.69 11.98 41.64
N THR A 815 13.65 11.75 42.54
CA THR A 815 13.91 12.61 43.70
C THR A 815 15.22 13.35 43.49
N VAL A 816 15.22 14.64 43.81
CA VAL A 816 16.41 15.46 43.97
C VAL A 816 16.71 15.56 45.47
N ASN A 817 17.80 14.94 45.89
CA ASN A 817 18.27 14.96 47.27
C ASN A 817 19.04 16.27 47.57
N LYS A 818 19.08 16.65 48.85
CA LYS A 818 19.88 17.80 49.30
C LYS A 818 21.36 17.59 49.04
N ALA A 819 22.04 18.64 48.59
CA ALA A 819 23.49 18.66 48.49
C ALA A 819 24.13 18.74 49.87
N ALA A 820 25.33 18.19 50.04
CA ALA A 820 26.05 18.27 51.30
C ALA A 820 26.72 19.65 51.43
N LEU A 821 26.47 20.34 52.56
CA LEU A 821 27.14 21.60 52.89
C LEU A 821 27.83 21.46 54.24
N THR A 822 29.13 21.75 54.29
CA THR A 822 29.88 21.75 55.55
C THR A 822 29.97 23.17 56.10
N ALA A 823 29.51 23.36 57.33
CA ALA A 823 29.64 24.60 58.10
C ALA A 823 30.68 24.39 59.21
N LYS A 824 31.88 24.97 59.02
CA LYS A 824 32.99 24.87 59.97
C LYS A 824 33.10 26.17 60.77
N ALA A 825 33.04 26.08 62.10
CA ALA A 825 33.44 27.22 62.93
C ALA A 825 34.93 27.49 62.78
N ASP A 826 35.30 28.74 62.54
CA ASP A 826 36.70 29.12 62.38
C ASP A 826 37.42 29.11 63.72
N ASP A 827 38.65 28.60 63.72
CA ASP A 827 39.51 28.61 64.89
C ASP A 827 39.90 30.06 65.25
N LYS A 828 39.91 30.39 66.55
CA LYS A 828 40.18 31.73 67.06
C LYS A 828 41.17 31.67 68.22
N THR A 829 41.81 32.80 68.50
CA THR A 829 42.74 32.93 69.64
C THR A 829 42.52 34.26 70.33
N ARG A 830 42.65 34.28 71.67
CA ARG A 830 42.74 35.51 72.46
C ARG A 830 43.58 35.32 73.72
N PRO A 831 44.13 36.39 74.32
CA PRO A 831 44.72 36.31 75.66
C PRO A 831 43.64 36.23 76.75
N TYR A 832 44.06 35.74 77.92
CA TYR A 832 43.25 35.72 79.14
C TYR A 832 42.77 37.14 79.54
N GLY A 833 41.53 37.25 80.02
CA GLY A 833 40.93 38.52 80.41
C GLY A 833 40.34 39.37 79.27
N SER A 834 40.67 39.09 78.01
CA SER A 834 40.03 39.75 76.86
C SER A 834 38.65 39.17 76.54
N ASP A 835 37.79 40.00 75.95
CA ASP A 835 36.51 39.54 75.39
C ASP A 835 36.72 38.51 74.28
N ASN A 836 35.72 37.64 74.07
CA ASN A 836 35.78 36.68 72.97
C ASN A 836 35.75 37.41 71.63
N PRO A 837 36.61 37.03 70.66
CA PRO A 837 36.53 37.57 69.32
C PRO A 837 35.20 37.16 68.66
N ALA A 838 34.81 37.89 67.61
CA ALA A 838 33.66 37.50 66.80
C ALA A 838 33.87 36.08 66.25
N LEU A 839 32.93 35.19 66.55
CA LEU A 839 32.93 33.81 66.10
C LEU A 839 32.39 33.77 64.67
N THR A 840 33.16 33.21 63.75
CA THR A 840 32.83 33.15 62.32
C THR A 840 32.72 31.70 61.86
N ILE A 841 31.99 31.47 60.77
CA ILE A 841 31.80 30.15 60.16
C ILE A 841 32.25 30.25 58.69
N SER A 842 33.07 29.29 58.27
CA SER A 842 33.42 29.06 56.88
C SER A 842 32.58 27.90 56.31
N TYR A 843 32.16 28.03 55.05
CA TYR A 843 31.33 27.05 54.36
C TYR A 843 32.06 26.42 53.18
N SER A 844 31.82 25.14 52.94
CA SER A 844 32.27 24.43 51.74
C SER A 844 31.21 23.45 51.25
N GLY A 845 31.07 23.33 49.92
CA GLY A 845 30.08 22.44 49.30
C GLY A 845 28.87 23.15 48.67
N PHE A 846 28.84 24.49 48.66
CA PHE A 846 27.88 25.22 47.81
C PHE A 846 28.10 24.86 46.33
N VAL A 847 26.99 24.73 45.60
CA VAL A 847 26.92 24.40 44.17
C VAL A 847 26.09 25.46 43.47
N ASN A 848 26.11 25.49 42.13
CA ASN A 848 25.33 26.43 41.31
C ASN A 848 25.58 27.93 41.54
N GLY A 849 26.67 28.29 42.23
CA GLY A 849 26.99 29.68 42.55
C GLY A 849 26.32 30.19 43.83
N ASP A 850 25.63 29.31 44.57
CA ASP A 850 25.03 29.64 45.85
C ASP A 850 26.11 30.06 46.88
N ASP A 851 25.71 30.87 47.86
CA ASP A 851 26.55 31.27 48.97
C ASP A 851 25.79 31.33 50.31
N ALA A 852 26.40 31.93 51.33
CA ALA A 852 25.81 32.01 52.66
C ALA A 852 24.49 32.80 52.72
N SER A 853 24.17 33.60 51.70
CA SER A 853 22.89 34.32 51.59
C SER A 853 21.72 33.42 51.20
N ASP A 854 21.98 32.24 50.63
CA ASP A 854 20.96 31.26 50.19
C ASP A 854 20.51 30.30 51.30
N ILE A 855 21.05 30.47 52.50
CA ILE A 855 20.71 29.66 53.67
C ILE A 855 20.38 30.54 54.87
N THR A 856 19.61 29.98 55.80
CA THR A 856 19.62 30.52 57.16
C THR A 856 20.90 30.05 57.83
N VAL A 857 21.86 30.97 58.00
CA VAL A 857 23.19 30.65 58.51
C VAL A 857 23.14 30.14 59.97
N PRO A 858 23.85 29.04 60.28
CA PRO A 858 24.10 28.61 61.65
C PRO A 858 24.81 29.67 62.50
N VAL A 859 24.69 29.55 63.83
CA VAL A 859 25.36 30.42 64.80
C VAL A 859 26.48 29.66 65.50
N ALA A 860 27.68 30.23 65.50
CA ALA A 860 28.81 29.70 66.26
C ALA A 860 28.76 30.19 67.71
N SER A 861 28.95 29.29 68.66
CA SER A 861 28.96 29.60 70.09
C SER A 861 30.10 28.89 70.81
N THR A 862 30.54 29.43 71.94
CA THR A 862 31.51 28.79 72.83
C THR A 862 31.09 28.98 74.28
N THR A 863 31.45 28.04 75.14
CA THR A 863 31.22 28.14 76.59
C THR A 863 32.27 29.00 77.30
N ALA A 864 33.35 29.38 76.61
CA ALA A 864 34.38 30.24 77.18
C ALA A 864 33.84 31.66 77.43
N THR A 865 34.18 32.23 78.59
CA THR A 865 33.89 33.63 78.96
C THR A 865 35.20 34.39 79.12
N SER A 866 35.20 35.73 79.23
CA SER A 866 36.44 36.53 79.35
C SER A 866 37.34 36.07 80.51
N SER A 867 36.76 35.48 81.57
CA SER A 867 37.45 34.91 82.73
C SER A 867 37.83 33.42 82.62
N SER A 868 37.59 32.76 81.48
CA SER A 868 37.98 31.36 81.28
C SER A 868 39.51 31.20 81.22
N SER A 869 40.05 30.22 81.95
CA SER A 869 41.50 29.95 82.05
C SER A 869 42.14 29.64 80.69
N PRO A 870 43.46 29.87 80.52
CA PRO A 870 44.18 29.47 79.32
C PRO A 870 43.97 27.98 78.96
N GLY A 871 43.68 27.69 77.69
CA GLY A 871 43.29 26.37 77.22
C GLY A 871 42.51 26.39 75.90
N ALA A 872 42.09 25.21 75.44
CA ALA A 872 41.31 25.04 74.21
C ALA A 872 39.82 24.82 74.52
N TYR A 873 38.97 25.63 73.91
CA TYR A 873 37.52 25.57 74.08
C TYR A 873 36.84 25.37 72.73
N ALA A 874 35.87 24.47 72.64
CA ALA A 874 35.16 24.24 71.39
C ALA A 874 34.34 25.46 70.98
N ILE A 875 34.36 25.77 69.68
CA ILE A 875 33.41 26.65 69.02
C ILE A 875 32.46 25.74 68.25
N VAL A 876 31.20 25.69 68.68
CA VAL A 876 30.18 24.77 68.17
C VAL A 876 29.18 25.54 67.31
N PRO A 877 29.11 25.26 66.00
CA PRO A 877 28.01 25.72 65.15
C PRO A 877 26.70 25.01 65.54
N THR A 878 25.61 25.78 65.68
CA THR A 878 24.27 25.23 65.94
C THR A 878 23.19 26.03 65.20
N GLY A 879 22.03 25.42 64.99
CA GLY A 879 20.91 26.03 64.26
C GLY A 879 21.20 26.18 62.76
N GLY A 880 20.42 27.02 62.06
CA GLY A 880 20.50 27.17 60.62
C GLY A 880 19.66 26.14 59.84
N SER A 881 19.28 26.50 58.62
CA SER A 881 18.45 25.69 57.74
C SER A 881 18.67 26.05 56.28
N ALA A 882 18.57 25.06 55.40
CA ALA A 882 18.66 25.24 53.98
C ALA A 882 17.68 24.32 53.26
N ASP A 883 16.98 24.85 52.26
CA ASP A 883 16.02 24.07 51.46
C ASP A 883 16.76 23.06 50.58
N ASN A 884 17.87 23.48 49.96
CA ASN A 884 18.62 22.67 49.01
C ASN A 884 19.84 21.93 49.60
N TYR A 885 20.21 22.22 50.85
CA TYR A 885 21.43 21.68 51.47
C TYR A 885 21.17 20.94 52.79
N ALA A 886 21.87 19.83 52.98
CA ALA A 886 22.01 19.15 54.26
C ALA A 886 23.27 19.68 54.95
N ILE A 887 23.07 20.47 56.01
CA ILE A 887 24.16 21.14 56.72
C ILE A 887 24.82 20.17 57.71
N ALA A 888 26.13 19.95 57.54
CA ALA A 888 26.98 19.20 58.45
C ALA A 888 27.90 20.16 59.22
N TYR A 889 27.97 20.01 60.54
CA TYR A 889 28.75 20.90 61.40
C TYR A 889 30.14 20.36 61.69
N THR A 890 31.14 21.22 61.59
CA THR A 890 32.49 20.97 62.08
C THR A 890 32.85 22.00 63.14
N ASN A 891 33.22 21.53 64.33
CA ASN A 891 33.61 22.42 65.42
C ASN A 891 34.97 23.08 65.14
N GLY A 892 35.10 24.34 65.55
CA GLY A 892 36.37 25.05 65.65
C GLY A 892 36.87 25.07 67.09
N THR A 893 38.01 25.71 67.32
CA THR A 893 38.64 25.84 68.63
C THR A 893 38.96 27.31 68.93
N LEU A 894 38.50 27.80 70.09
CA LEU A 894 38.98 29.03 70.70
C LEU A 894 40.16 28.68 71.62
N THR A 895 41.36 29.13 71.25
CA THR A 895 42.56 28.98 72.08
C THR A 895 42.73 30.22 72.94
N ILE A 896 42.66 30.06 74.27
CA ILE A 896 42.97 31.14 75.22
C ILE A 896 44.45 31.01 75.59
N THR A 897 45.24 32.02 75.25
CA THR A 897 46.66 32.12 75.62
C THR A 897 46.82 32.85 76.94
N LYS A 898 48.01 32.75 77.56
CA LYS A 898 48.37 33.65 78.66
C LYS A 898 48.35 35.10 78.16
N ALA A 899 48.00 36.02 79.07
CA ALA A 899 48.10 37.45 78.81
C ALA A 899 49.54 37.92 79.05
N ASP A 900 49.96 38.96 78.32
CA ASP A 900 51.23 39.62 78.58
C ASP A 900 51.20 40.33 79.93
N GLN A 901 52.31 40.25 80.63
CA GLN A 901 52.45 40.81 81.95
C GLN A 901 53.82 41.50 82.09
N ALA A 902 53.77 42.71 82.64
CA ALA A 902 54.95 43.49 83.03
C ALA A 902 55.04 43.64 84.56
N ILE A 903 56.28 43.61 85.04
CA ILE A 903 56.68 44.10 86.36
C ILE A 903 57.33 45.46 86.13
N THR A 904 56.83 46.50 86.79
CA THR A 904 57.50 47.81 86.82
C THR A 904 58.29 47.88 88.11
N PHE A 905 59.62 47.97 87.99
CA PHE A 905 60.54 48.09 89.11
C PHE A 905 61.52 49.23 88.85
N ASP A 906 61.39 50.31 89.62
CA ASP A 906 62.20 51.51 89.43
C ASP A 906 63.66 51.27 89.83
N ALA A 907 64.56 52.05 89.23
CA ALA A 907 65.98 51.99 89.54
C ALA A 907 66.21 52.32 91.03
N LEU A 908 67.05 51.52 91.68
CA LEU A 908 67.43 51.74 93.06
C LEU A 908 68.56 52.77 93.13
N ASP A 909 68.42 53.74 94.03
CA ASP A 909 69.49 54.70 94.32
C ASP A 909 70.72 54.01 94.94
N GLN A 910 71.90 54.58 94.72
CA GLN A 910 73.09 54.21 95.50
C GLN A 910 72.84 54.41 97.01
N LYS A 911 73.25 53.43 97.81
CA LYS A 911 73.16 53.45 99.27
C LYS A 911 74.53 53.44 99.90
N THR A 912 74.62 53.97 101.12
CA THR A 912 75.83 53.98 101.95
C THR A 912 75.72 52.95 103.07
N MET A 913 76.83 52.32 103.44
CA MET A 913 76.87 51.38 104.57
C MET A 913 76.42 52.07 105.86
N GLY A 914 75.36 51.55 106.48
CA GLY A 914 74.72 52.13 107.67
C GLY A 914 73.41 52.89 107.41
N ASP A 915 73.01 53.06 106.14
CA ASP A 915 71.68 53.56 105.79
C ASP A 915 70.58 52.66 106.39
N PRO A 916 69.43 53.22 106.80
CA PRO A 916 68.33 52.42 107.32
C PRO A 916 67.76 51.49 106.25
N ASP A 917 67.17 50.38 106.71
CA ASP A 917 66.42 49.45 105.87
C ASP A 917 65.36 50.20 105.04
N PHE A 918 65.23 49.83 103.76
CA PHE A 918 64.28 50.44 102.85
C PHE A 918 63.43 49.38 102.14
N THR A 919 62.22 49.77 101.71
CA THR A 919 61.27 48.86 101.08
C THR A 919 61.27 49.00 99.56
N LEU A 920 61.14 47.89 98.86
CA LEU A 920 60.98 47.79 97.42
C LEU A 920 59.49 47.95 97.04
N THR A 921 59.25 48.66 95.94
CA THR A 921 57.90 48.99 95.46
C THR A 921 57.72 48.67 93.97
N ALA A 922 58.11 47.47 93.55
CA ALA A 922 57.71 46.98 92.24
C ALA A 922 56.20 46.70 92.21
N THR A 923 55.58 46.99 91.06
CA THR A 923 54.17 46.70 90.82
C THR A 923 54.04 45.72 89.66
N SER A 924 53.04 44.85 89.78
CA SER A 924 52.69 43.86 88.77
C SER A 924 51.41 44.30 88.06
N SER A 925 51.43 44.27 86.72
CA SER A 925 50.26 44.59 85.90
C SER A 925 49.09 43.61 86.05
N SER A 926 49.29 42.39 86.57
CA SER A 926 48.19 41.46 86.89
C SER A 926 47.67 41.56 88.32
N GLY A 927 48.33 42.34 89.17
CA GLY A 927 48.02 42.44 90.61
C GLY A 927 48.46 41.23 91.44
N LEU A 928 49.18 40.28 90.85
CA LEU A 928 49.83 39.18 91.59
C LEU A 928 51.06 39.67 92.34
N ASP A 929 51.38 39.01 93.46
CA ASP A 929 52.49 39.39 94.34
C ASP A 929 53.85 39.32 93.64
N VAL A 930 54.66 40.37 93.82
CA VAL A 930 56.04 40.45 93.33
C VAL A 930 57.00 39.98 94.42
N ILE A 931 57.90 39.07 94.04
CA ILE A 931 58.91 38.46 94.90
C ILE A 931 60.27 39.03 94.53
N TYR A 932 61.05 39.42 95.53
CA TYR A 932 62.37 40.01 95.33
C TYR A 932 63.48 39.07 95.78
N SER A 933 64.59 39.08 95.06
CA SER A 933 65.82 38.37 95.44
C SER A 933 67.03 39.26 95.22
N SER A 934 68.04 39.13 96.08
CA SER A 934 69.37 39.69 95.83
C SER A 934 70.27 38.62 95.21
N SER A 935 71.05 39.02 94.19
CA SER A 935 72.09 38.16 93.61
C SER A 935 73.30 37.96 94.53
N ASP A 936 73.49 38.84 95.53
CA ASP A 936 74.53 38.73 96.54
C ASP A 936 74.03 39.17 97.93
N PRO A 937 73.52 38.21 98.74
CA PRO A 937 73.06 38.46 100.10
C PRO A 937 74.15 38.93 101.07
N SER A 938 75.44 38.88 100.70
CA SER A 938 76.52 39.44 101.52
C SER A 938 76.67 40.96 101.37
N VAL A 939 76.06 41.55 100.33
CA VAL A 939 76.01 43.00 100.09
C VAL A 939 74.65 43.56 100.52
N ALA A 940 73.54 42.95 100.11
CA ALA A 940 72.19 43.34 100.54
C ALA A 940 71.29 42.12 100.75
N GLN A 941 70.69 42.00 101.93
CA GLN A 941 69.71 40.92 102.22
C GLN A 941 68.30 41.42 101.94
N VAL A 942 67.48 40.57 101.32
CA VAL A 942 66.08 40.86 101.00
C VAL A 942 65.18 39.92 101.79
N ASN A 943 64.31 40.48 102.64
CA ASN A 943 63.30 39.72 103.39
C ASN A 943 61.92 40.35 103.17
N GLY A 944 61.04 39.62 102.48
CA GLY A 944 59.79 40.20 101.96
C GLY A 944 60.09 41.28 100.91
N ASN A 945 59.68 42.52 101.18
CA ASN A 945 60.04 43.67 100.36
C ASN A 945 61.07 44.60 101.02
N THR A 946 61.62 44.25 102.19
CA THR A 946 62.60 45.07 102.90
C THR A 946 64.02 44.64 102.55
N VAL A 947 64.86 45.61 102.20
CA VAL A 947 66.29 45.44 101.94
C VAL A 947 67.11 45.98 103.10
N THR A 948 67.97 45.13 103.64
CA THR A 948 68.99 45.49 104.65
C THR A 948 70.36 45.49 103.99
N ILE A 949 71.08 46.60 104.09
CA ILE A 949 72.44 46.74 103.58
C ILE A 949 73.43 46.13 104.59
N VAL A 950 74.19 45.13 104.16
CA VAL A 950 75.02 44.31 105.06
C VAL A 950 76.51 44.29 104.72
N GLY A 951 76.90 44.73 103.50
CA GLY A 951 78.29 44.79 103.05
C GLY A 951 78.51 45.82 101.93
N ASP A 952 79.75 46.26 101.75
CA ASP A 952 80.13 47.13 100.64
C ASP A 952 80.28 46.33 99.34
N GLY A 953 79.77 46.86 98.22
CA GLY A 953 79.83 46.18 96.92
C GLY A 953 78.68 46.56 95.98
N THR A 954 78.56 45.82 94.89
CA THR A 954 77.45 45.94 93.93
C THR A 954 76.67 44.62 93.93
N THR A 955 75.35 44.70 94.09
CA THR A 955 74.44 43.55 93.98
C THR A 955 73.24 43.91 93.12
N GLU A 956 72.65 42.91 92.47
CA GLU A 956 71.45 43.07 91.67
C GLU A 956 70.23 42.61 92.47
N ILE A 957 69.23 43.48 92.59
CA ILE A 957 67.93 43.10 93.13
C ILE A 957 67.02 42.75 91.96
N THR A 958 66.52 41.52 91.91
CA THR A 958 65.61 41.05 90.86
C THR A 958 64.20 40.97 91.41
N ALA A 959 63.26 41.64 90.74
CA ALA A 959 61.82 41.45 90.96
C ALA A 959 61.31 40.36 90.01
N THR A 960 60.68 39.32 90.55
CA THR A 960 60.08 38.21 89.81
C THR A 960 58.66 37.98 90.28
N GLN A 961 57.80 37.40 89.44
CA GLN A 961 56.44 37.10 89.83
C GLN A 961 55.97 35.81 89.10
N PRO A 962 55.48 34.79 89.84
CA PRO A 962 54.94 33.58 89.25
C PRO A 962 53.57 33.84 88.59
N GLY A 963 53.39 33.50 87.30
CA GLY A 963 52.14 33.70 86.53
C GLY A 963 52.11 32.98 85.18
#